data_AF-A0A3N9UE02-F1
#
_entry.id   AF-A0A3N9UE02-F1
#
_cell.length_a   1.000
_cell.length_b   1.000
_cell.length_c   1.000
_cell.angle_alpha   90.00
_cell.angle_beta   90.00
_cell.angle_gamma   90.00
#
_symmetry.space_group_name_H-M   'P 1'
#
loop_
_entity.id
_entity.type
_entity.pdbx_description
1 polymer ?
#
loop_
_entity_poly.entity_id
_entity_poly.type
_entity_poly.pdbx_seq_one_letter_code
_entity_poly.pdbx_strand_id
1 'polypeptide(L)'
;MKIGSKRFFGSLMVALLALSLAFSGVFDAPKVTAAESKSPYRNVMYYGDWSITESEGKFYPKDIPADKLTHLNFAFMDFDSAGNLEFTDKDAAVSAAVGQKAAMGGILNALQDLRATNPNLKIGVSLGGWSKSGDFSVMAADDTARANFVENVLKFVKYTNMDFVDVDWEYPNSPRDGDLLDNKEDEGTPNAGPADKENYVKLLQDLRTGLDAQGKTLNRTYELSVALPASQWTMSQGIDLPRVFEIIDFGNMMTYDMHGAWDAITGHQTALYDNPNDPYASYGLSIDGVTKYLKSKGVPSEKIVVGAAFYTRGWDTVAEGPNAGQPGLFQPVERTNKNADGSTSNGADNEKPLVAGDGGTVGGIWAYRSIDTLKAVTPGLTEYWDDAAKAPYLYSRETGAFFTYDNVRSVTAKANYVKDNGLGGMISWMQSQDKPTTSAKREELTTAIKNGMFGTGKLVGNVLPYQDLAIEMTVTPYTNDGTGYEITILNKEVANETSDVLKATETAAETIKLPRLYIPIRDGEKLIAADDKAGIVKSENGYTIVDLASSDARLISQGESYTFRLKSNVTPTDLKTVTLAQRMTSSGQELGQQLVYEGTEVPPKVEDIAAPSVPSNLRVTKVTGDGVVLNWSVSKDNVGVTGYKVYRDSKEIAMVTKPTYTDKNVTPGESYSYTIKAFDAAGNISADSNKVTAKIPVSTTPNKGIDKAPVANPVVQTDTKTPEKTGNLPQTGDAFPLGLVLLGSMLAGTTVVYLRSR
;
A
#
# COMPACT_ATOMS: atom_id res chain seq x y z
N MET A 1 -36.11 54.11 -26.45
CA MET A 1 -35.21 54.04 -27.62
C MET A 1 -34.00 54.93 -27.33
N LYS A 2 -32.77 54.37 -27.41
CA LYS A 2 -31.44 55.03 -27.35
C LYS A 2 -31.04 55.67 -25.99
N ILE A 3 -29.80 55.68 -25.47
CA ILE A 3 -28.41 55.20 -25.71
C ILE A 3 -27.75 55.44 -24.31
N GLY A 4 -27.11 54.51 -23.60
CA GLY A 4 -25.74 54.00 -23.80
C GLY A 4 -24.61 54.96 -23.35
N SER A 5 -24.00 54.78 -22.17
CA SER A 5 -22.53 54.68 -21.96
C SER A 5 -22.05 54.80 -20.49
N LYS A 6 -21.05 53.94 -20.20
CA LYS A 6 -20.11 53.80 -19.07
C LYS A 6 -19.47 55.14 -18.57
N ARG A 7 -18.99 55.38 -17.33
CA ARG A 7 -18.02 54.61 -16.50
C ARG A 7 -17.74 55.36 -15.14
N PHE A 8 -17.35 54.58 -14.11
CA PHE A 8 -16.34 54.82 -13.03
C PHE A 8 -16.58 55.61 -11.71
N PHE A 9 -16.12 54.92 -10.63
CA PHE A 9 -15.60 55.30 -9.30
C PHE A 9 -16.52 55.85 -8.19
N GLY A 10 -16.64 55.06 -7.12
CA GLY A 10 -17.06 55.48 -5.78
C GLY A 10 -16.28 54.71 -4.71
N SER A 11 -15.35 55.40 -4.07
CA SER A 11 -14.60 54.98 -2.87
C SER A 11 -15.37 55.32 -1.60
N LEU A 12 -15.28 54.46 -0.57
CA LEU A 12 -15.32 54.71 0.90
C LEU A 12 -15.54 53.33 1.56
N MET A 13 -14.99 52.89 2.70
CA MET A 13 -14.28 53.45 3.86
C MET A 13 -13.87 52.19 4.69
N VAL A 14 -12.76 52.07 5.43
CA VAL A 14 -12.70 52.29 6.90
C VAL A 14 -11.39 51.66 7.47
N ALA A 15 -10.80 52.41 8.42
CA ALA A 15 -9.98 52.06 9.59
C ALA A 15 -8.49 51.68 9.51
N LEU A 16 -7.72 52.51 10.22
CA LEU A 16 -6.34 52.35 10.67
C LEU A 16 -6.17 51.27 11.75
N LEU A 17 -5.09 50.49 11.56
CA LEU A 17 -3.97 50.24 12.50
C LEU A 17 -4.24 50.19 14.02
N ALA A 18 -4.14 48.99 14.58
CA ALA A 18 -3.52 48.76 15.89
C ALA A 18 -2.68 47.47 15.82
N LEU A 19 -1.39 47.65 15.57
CA LEU A 19 -0.38 46.59 15.55
C LEU A 19 0.06 46.33 17.00
N SER A 20 -0.36 45.22 17.59
CA SER A 20 0.25 44.68 18.82
C SER A 20 0.96 43.38 18.47
N LEU A 21 2.29 43.45 18.45
CA LEU A 21 3.19 42.31 18.39
C LEU A 21 3.22 41.65 19.77
N ALA A 22 2.49 40.56 19.93
CA ALA A 22 2.76 39.59 21.00
C ALA A 22 3.54 38.42 20.38
N PHE A 23 4.86 38.46 20.55
CA PHE A 23 5.76 37.38 20.18
C PHE A 23 5.75 36.34 21.30
N SER A 24 4.75 35.45 21.31
CA SER A 24 4.81 34.21 22.08
C SER A 24 5.40 33.13 21.18
N GLY A 25 6.73 33.03 21.19
CA GLY A 25 7.47 31.97 20.51
C GLY A 25 7.19 30.63 21.19
N VAL A 26 6.25 29.88 20.64
CA VAL A 26 6.15 28.43 20.86
C VAL A 26 7.36 27.82 20.14
N PHE A 27 8.31 27.28 20.91
CA PHE A 27 9.37 26.45 20.35
C PHE A 27 8.74 25.13 19.91
N ASP A 28 8.26 25.06 18.67
CA ASP A 28 8.01 23.79 18.01
C ASP A 28 9.37 23.11 17.83
N ALA A 29 9.61 22.04 18.59
CA ALA A 29 10.73 21.16 18.35
C ALA A 29 10.60 20.63 16.90
N PRO A 30 11.66 20.72 16.07
CA PRO A 30 11.57 20.21 14.71
C PRO A 30 11.33 18.70 14.79
N LYS A 31 10.12 18.25 14.42
CA LYS A 31 9.83 16.84 14.16
C LYS A 31 10.70 16.42 12.97
N VAL A 32 11.87 15.85 13.27
CA VAL A 32 12.73 15.22 12.26
C VAL A 32 12.02 13.95 11.83
N THR A 33 11.41 13.99 10.65
CA THR A 33 10.97 12.80 9.92
C THR A 33 12.18 11.89 9.72
N ALA A 34 12.21 10.76 10.44
CA ALA A 34 13.12 9.68 10.11
C ALA A 34 12.82 9.29 8.65
N ALA A 35 13.77 9.53 7.74
CA ALA A 35 13.64 9.02 6.39
C ALA A 35 13.48 7.49 6.48
N GLU A 36 12.26 7.01 6.19
CA GLU A 36 11.95 5.59 6.11
C GLU A 36 13.03 4.92 5.26
N SER A 37 13.65 3.88 5.80
CA SER A 37 14.43 2.94 5.00
C SER A 37 13.44 2.27 4.06
N LYS A 38 13.20 2.84 2.87
CA LYS A 38 12.34 2.23 1.86
C LYS A 38 12.85 0.81 1.62
N SER A 39 12.03 -0.18 1.99
CA SER A 39 12.20 -1.55 1.53
C SER A 39 12.36 -1.51 0.02
N PRO A 40 13.38 -2.17 -0.58
CA PRO A 40 13.61 -2.09 -2.02
C PRO A 40 12.45 -2.66 -2.84
N TYR A 41 11.63 -3.53 -2.22
CA TYR A 41 10.53 -4.21 -2.88
C TYR A 41 9.24 -4.12 -2.06
N ARG A 42 8.12 -4.30 -2.75
CA ARG A 42 6.77 -4.46 -2.19
C ARG A 42 6.31 -5.91 -2.38
N ASN A 43 5.88 -6.55 -1.30
CA ASN A 43 4.98 -7.69 -1.35
C ASN A 43 3.58 -7.19 -0.99
N VAL A 44 2.74 -7.01 -2.01
CA VAL A 44 1.39 -6.46 -1.93
C VAL A 44 0.40 -7.61 -2.02
N MET A 45 -0.65 -7.55 -1.21
CA MET A 45 -1.68 -8.59 -1.17
C MET A 45 -3.06 -7.96 -1.15
N TYR A 46 -3.99 -8.48 -1.96
CA TYR A 46 -5.40 -8.17 -1.81
C TYR A 46 -6.07 -9.01 -0.71
N TYR A 47 -6.99 -8.38 0.00
CA TYR A 47 -7.90 -9.02 0.94
C TYR A 47 -9.31 -8.47 0.71
N GLY A 48 -10.19 -9.32 0.18
CA GLY A 48 -11.60 -8.99 -0.08
C GLY A 48 -12.43 -9.00 1.21
N ASP A 49 -13.41 -8.13 1.35
CA ASP A 49 -14.36 -8.15 2.46
C ASP A 49 -15.16 -9.47 2.53
N TRP A 50 -15.44 -10.07 1.37
CA TRP A 50 -16.02 -11.40 1.23
C TRP A 50 -15.14 -12.55 1.75
N SER A 51 -13.87 -12.31 2.12
CA SER A 51 -12.96 -13.33 2.69
C SER A 51 -13.51 -13.97 3.96
N ILE A 52 -14.40 -13.26 4.66
CA ILE A 52 -14.99 -13.71 5.94
C ILE A 52 -16.15 -14.70 5.77
N THR A 53 -16.60 -14.91 4.54
CA THR A 53 -17.72 -15.80 4.20
C THR A 53 -17.32 -17.28 4.29
N GLU A 54 -18.32 -18.17 4.32
CA GLU A 54 -18.08 -19.63 4.32
C GLU A 54 -17.38 -20.12 3.04
N SER A 55 -17.65 -19.49 1.89
CA SER A 55 -17.01 -19.85 0.61
C SER A 55 -15.50 -19.61 0.63
N GLU A 56 -15.05 -18.63 1.40
CA GLU A 56 -13.61 -18.37 1.62
C GLU A 56 -13.08 -19.06 2.88
N GLY A 57 -13.89 -19.92 3.51
CA GLY A 57 -13.55 -20.66 4.71
C GLY A 57 -13.33 -19.76 5.93
N LYS A 58 -14.13 -18.69 6.06
CA LYS A 58 -14.11 -17.74 7.18
C LYS A 58 -12.71 -17.21 7.47
N PHE A 59 -12.06 -16.72 6.43
CA PHE A 59 -10.69 -16.22 6.52
C PHE A 59 -10.69 -14.79 7.05
N TYR A 60 -10.27 -14.63 8.31
CA TYR A 60 -10.33 -13.34 9.00
C TYR A 60 -8.98 -12.61 9.00
N PRO A 61 -8.91 -11.31 9.33
CA PRO A 61 -7.65 -10.56 9.33
C PRO A 61 -6.54 -11.18 10.19
N LYS A 62 -6.86 -11.79 11.32
CA LYS A 62 -5.89 -12.50 12.19
C LYS A 62 -5.18 -13.69 11.49
N ASP A 63 -5.80 -14.24 10.44
CA ASP A 63 -5.32 -15.42 9.73
C ASP A 63 -4.31 -15.04 8.63
N ILE A 64 -4.20 -13.75 8.30
CA ILE A 64 -3.25 -13.20 7.34
C ILE A 64 -1.80 -13.43 7.84
N PRO A 65 -0.89 -13.95 7.00
CA PRO A 65 0.54 -14.03 7.31
C PRO A 65 1.23 -12.67 7.15
N ALA A 66 0.75 -11.67 7.89
CA ALA A 66 1.13 -10.26 7.75
C ALA A 66 2.63 -10.00 7.97
N ASP A 67 3.35 -10.87 8.69
CA ASP A 67 4.80 -10.83 8.87
C ASP A 67 5.59 -11.04 7.55
N LYS A 68 4.90 -11.49 6.50
CA LYS A 68 5.45 -11.76 5.16
C LYS A 68 5.07 -10.72 4.12
N LEU A 69 4.21 -9.77 4.49
CA LEU A 69 3.66 -8.75 3.60
C LEU A 69 4.24 -7.38 3.92
N THR A 70 4.30 -6.52 2.91
CA THR A 70 4.66 -5.10 3.12
C THR A 70 3.44 -4.19 2.98
N HIS A 71 2.48 -4.60 2.14
CA HIS A 71 1.28 -3.83 1.83
C HIS A 71 0.09 -4.79 1.76
N LEU A 72 -1.06 -4.34 2.27
CA LEU A 72 -2.34 -5.05 2.19
C LEU A 72 -3.40 -4.09 1.65
N ASN A 73 -4.01 -4.46 0.52
CA ASN A 73 -5.13 -3.74 -0.09
C ASN A 73 -6.43 -4.34 0.46
N PHE A 74 -7.19 -3.55 1.21
CA PHE A 74 -8.56 -3.89 1.59
C PHE A 74 -9.47 -3.65 0.36
N ALA A 75 -9.99 -4.73 -0.19
CA ALA A 75 -10.87 -4.76 -1.34
C ALA A 75 -12.32 -5.06 -0.89
N PHE A 76 -13.34 -4.35 -1.35
CA PHE A 76 -13.27 -3.07 -2.02
C PHE A 76 -14.09 -2.03 -1.25
N MET A 77 -13.85 -0.77 -1.60
CA MET A 77 -14.80 0.29 -1.35
C MET A 77 -15.36 0.75 -2.69
N ASP A 78 -16.66 1.00 -2.69
CA ASP A 78 -17.43 1.47 -3.84
C ASP A 78 -17.78 2.96 -3.67
N PHE A 79 -18.37 3.58 -4.68
CA PHE A 79 -18.82 4.97 -4.63
C PHE A 79 -19.84 5.29 -5.73
N ASP A 80 -20.73 6.23 -5.43
CA ASP A 80 -21.68 6.74 -6.42
C ASP A 80 -21.06 7.77 -7.39
N SER A 81 -21.77 8.05 -8.49
CA SER A 81 -21.39 9.06 -9.49
C SER A 81 -21.17 10.49 -8.94
N ALA A 82 -21.66 10.80 -7.72
CA ALA A 82 -21.43 12.07 -7.05
C ALA A 82 -20.18 12.06 -6.14
N GLY A 83 -19.50 10.92 -6.01
CA GLY A 83 -18.30 10.75 -5.21
C GLY A 83 -18.55 10.38 -3.74
N ASN A 84 -19.75 9.90 -3.38
CA ASN A 84 -20.03 9.42 -2.03
C ASN A 84 -19.61 7.95 -1.91
N LEU A 85 -18.84 7.62 -0.88
CA LEU A 85 -18.37 6.25 -0.66
C LEU A 85 -19.50 5.32 -0.21
N GLU A 86 -19.44 4.07 -0.67
CA GLU A 86 -20.37 2.99 -0.34
C GLU A 86 -19.62 1.72 0.07
N PHE A 87 -20.14 1.00 1.07
CA PHE A 87 -19.61 -0.31 1.43
C PHE A 87 -20.13 -1.36 0.46
N THR A 88 -19.24 -2.20 -0.07
CA THR A 88 -19.62 -3.41 -0.81
C THR A 88 -20.29 -4.43 0.11
N ASP A 89 -19.80 -4.57 1.35
CA ASP A 89 -20.48 -5.27 2.45
C ASP A 89 -20.29 -4.51 3.78
N LYS A 90 -21.33 -3.79 4.18
CA LYS A 90 -21.34 -3.00 5.43
C LYS A 90 -21.19 -3.87 6.67
N ASP A 91 -21.80 -5.06 6.71
CA ASP A 91 -21.68 -5.93 7.88
C ASP A 91 -20.25 -6.41 8.02
N ALA A 92 -19.66 -6.93 6.94
CA ALA A 92 -18.28 -7.37 6.92
C ALA A 92 -17.30 -6.24 7.31
N ALA A 93 -17.48 -5.05 6.76
CA ALA A 93 -16.57 -3.93 6.97
C ALA A 93 -16.51 -3.46 8.43
N VAL A 94 -17.67 -3.30 9.10
CA VAL A 94 -17.74 -2.58 10.40
C VAL A 94 -18.46 -3.31 11.55
N SER A 95 -19.14 -4.43 11.29
CA SER A 95 -20.02 -5.05 12.32
C SER A 95 -19.70 -6.52 12.61
N ALA A 96 -19.34 -7.30 11.59
CA ALA A 96 -19.22 -8.75 11.66
C ALA A 96 -18.21 -9.22 12.73
N ALA A 97 -18.49 -10.38 13.32
CA ALA A 97 -17.56 -11.04 14.23
C ALA A 97 -16.42 -11.72 13.43
N VAL A 98 -15.28 -11.04 13.33
CA VAL A 98 -14.13 -11.50 12.51
C VAL A 98 -13.11 -12.31 13.31
N GLY A 99 -13.61 -13.29 14.07
CA GLY A 99 -12.76 -14.27 14.77
C GLY A 99 -11.96 -13.72 15.96
N GLN A 100 -12.30 -12.54 16.48
CA GLN A 100 -11.69 -11.95 17.68
C GLN A 100 -12.74 -11.23 18.55
N LYS A 101 -12.56 -11.26 19.88
CA LYS A 101 -13.40 -10.51 20.82
C LYS A 101 -12.91 -9.06 20.91
N ALA A 102 -13.13 -8.32 19.82
CA ALA A 102 -12.71 -6.93 19.71
C ALA A 102 -13.68 -5.97 20.39
N ALA A 103 -13.19 -4.77 20.69
CA ALA A 103 -13.95 -3.66 21.23
C ALA A 103 -15.05 -3.22 20.25
N MET A 104 -14.76 -3.30 18.95
CA MET A 104 -15.67 -3.02 17.84
C MET A 104 -15.51 -4.11 16.78
N GLY A 105 -16.61 -4.46 16.10
CA GLY A 105 -16.66 -5.50 15.07
C GLY A 105 -16.10 -5.05 13.72
N GLY A 106 -16.15 -5.95 12.75
CA GLY A 106 -15.80 -5.70 11.36
C GLY A 106 -14.31 -5.77 11.03
N ILE A 107 -14.03 -5.90 9.73
CA ILE A 107 -12.70 -6.05 9.16
C ILE A 107 -11.84 -4.80 9.41
N LEU A 108 -12.38 -3.60 9.21
CA LEU A 108 -11.60 -2.34 9.29
C LEU A 108 -10.97 -2.15 10.67
N ASN A 109 -11.71 -2.51 11.72
CA ASN A 109 -11.23 -2.50 13.10
C ASN A 109 -10.21 -3.62 13.36
N ALA A 110 -10.46 -4.83 12.84
CA ALA A 110 -9.54 -5.95 13.03
C ALA A 110 -8.18 -5.77 12.34
N LEU A 111 -8.15 -5.05 11.22
CA LEU A 111 -6.91 -4.69 10.53
C LEU A 111 -5.99 -3.81 11.40
N GLN A 112 -6.53 -3.03 12.35
CA GLN A 112 -5.72 -2.24 13.27
C GLN A 112 -4.94 -3.12 14.25
N ASP A 113 -5.55 -4.20 14.75
CA ASP A 113 -4.89 -5.17 15.64
C ASP A 113 -3.82 -5.98 14.89
N LEU A 114 -4.14 -6.38 13.65
CA LEU A 114 -3.18 -7.04 12.76
C LEU A 114 -1.94 -6.16 12.53
N ARG A 115 -2.14 -4.87 12.26
CA ARG A 115 -1.05 -3.93 12.02
C ARG A 115 -0.20 -3.67 13.26
N ALA A 116 -0.80 -3.53 14.44
CA ALA A 116 -0.06 -3.33 15.68
C ALA A 116 0.93 -4.49 15.91
N THR A 117 0.50 -5.72 15.67
CA THR A 117 1.36 -6.92 15.80
C THR A 117 2.35 -7.11 14.63
N ASN A 118 2.17 -6.41 13.51
CA ASN A 118 2.98 -6.54 12.29
C ASN A 118 3.36 -5.14 11.75
N PRO A 119 4.30 -4.44 12.41
CA PRO A 119 4.64 -3.06 12.03
C PRO A 119 5.22 -2.95 10.62
N ASN A 120 5.67 -4.05 10.00
CA ASN A 120 6.11 -4.09 8.60
C ASN A 120 4.98 -3.86 7.58
N LEU A 121 3.72 -3.94 7.99
CA LEU A 121 2.57 -3.87 7.11
C LEU A 121 2.02 -2.44 7.00
N LYS A 122 1.95 -1.92 5.77
CA LYS A 122 1.11 -0.79 5.38
C LYS A 122 -0.26 -1.32 4.93
N ILE A 123 -1.35 -0.64 5.29
CA ILE A 123 -2.71 -1.04 4.91
C ILE A 123 -3.35 0.07 4.08
N GLY A 124 -3.96 -0.27 2.96
CA GLY A 124 -4.63 0.69 2.08
C GLY A 124 -6.03 0.25 1.70
N VAL A 125 -6.80 1.20 1.17
CA VAL A 125 -8.11 0.94 0.58
C VAL A 125 -7.97 0.80 -0.92
N SER A 126 -8.62 -0.22 -1.50
CA SER A 126 -8.77 -0.34 -2.94
C SER A 126 -10.16 0.12 -3.36
N LEU A 127 -10.22 1.04 -4.31
CA LEU A 127 -11.45 1.65 -4.82
C LEU A 127 -11.82 1.00 -6.15
N GLY A 128 -13.02 0.45 -6.25
CA GLY A 128 -13.55 -0.15 -7.48
C GLY A 128 -13.29 -1.65 -7.63
N GLY A 129 -12.49 -2.01 -8.63
CA GLY A 129 -12.33 -3.38 -9.15
C GLY A 129 -13.31 -3.70 -10.28
N TRP A 130 -13.21 -4.92 -10.82
CA TRP A 130 -14.02 -5.40 -11.96
C TRP A 130 -15.51 -5.08 -11.85
N SER A 131 -16.11 -5.31 -10.69
CA SER A 131 -17.56 -5.16 -10.48
C SER A 131 -18.02 -3.76 -10.11
N LYS A 132 -17.15 -2.94 -9.51
CA LYS A 132 -17.49 -1.63 -8.92
C LYS A 132 -16.79 -0.47 -9.62
N SER A 133 -16.62 -0.59 -10.93
CA SER A 133 -16.01 0.43 -11.78
C SER A 133 -17.03 1.30 -12.52
N GLY A 134 -18.34 1.13 -12.27
CA GLY A 134 -19.42 1.71 -13.07
C GLY A 134 -19.43 3.23 -13.09
N ASP A 135 -19.12 3.84 -11.94
CA ASP A 135 -19.24 5.28 -11.73
C ASP A 135 -17.94 6.07 -11.90
N PHE A 136 -16.79 5.42 -12.12
CA PHE A 136 -15.50 6.13 -12.31
C PHE A 136 -15.56 7.17 -13.44
N SER A 137 -16.09 6.81 -14.60
CA SER A 137 -16.08 7.70 -15.77
C SER A 137 -16.89 8.98 -15.52
N VAL A 138 -18.08 8.83 -14.91
CA VAL A 138 -18.97 9.94 -14.60
C VAL A 138 -18.38 10.81 -13.50
N MET A 139 -17.95 10.19 -12.39
CA MET A 139 -17.36 10.91 -11.25
C MET A 139 -16.07 11.64 -11.65
N ALA A 140 -15.17 11.01 -12.41
CA ALA A 140 -13.91 11.62 -12.80
C ALA A 140 -14.07 12.77 -13.81
N ALA A 141 -15.14 12.76 -14.62
CA ALA A 141 -15.42 13.79 -15.62
C ALA A 141 -15.96 15.10 -15.02
N ASP A 142 -16.63 15.04 -13.86
CA ASP A 142 -17.20 16.21 -13.20
C ASP A 142 -16.27 16.74 -12.09
N ASP A 143 -15.89 18.02 -12.17
CA ASP A 143 -14.95 18.62 -11.21
C ASP A 143 -15.50 18.67 -9.78
N THR A 144 -16.82 18.77 -9.59
CA THR A 144 -17.45 18.82 -8.27
C THR A 144 -17.55 17.42 -7.66
N ALA A 145 -18.00 16.44 -8.43
CA ALA A 145 -18.07 15.05 -7.99
C ALA A 145 -16.69 14.50 -7.67
N ARG A 146 -15.68 14.79 -8.51
CA ARG A 146 -14.29 14.39 -8.27
C ARG A 146 -13.71 15.03 -7.01
N ALA A 147 -13.98 16.31 -6.77
CA ALA A 147 -13.55 16.96 -5.54
C ALA A 147 -14.22 16.35 -4.28
N ASN A 148 -15.52 16.05 -4.35
CA ASN A 148 -16.26 15.38 -3.27
C ASN A 148 -15.71 13.97 -3.02
N PHE A 149 -15.47 13.20 -4.08
CA PHE A 149 -14.83 11.88 -4.00
C PHE A 149 -13.48 11.94 -3.29
N VAL A 150 -12.60 12.85 -3.73
CA VAL A 150 -11.28 13.02 -3.12
C VAL A 150 -11.41 13.38 -1.64
N GLU A 151 -12.29 14.32 -1.27
CA GLU A 151 -12.53 14.66 0.14
C GLU A 151 -12.97 13.45 0.97
N ASN A 152 -13.94 12.67 0.46
CA ASN A 152 -14.46 11.49 1.15
C ASN A 152 -13.41 10.40 1.30
N VAL A 153 -12.58 10.14 0.27
CA VAL A 153 -11.46 9.20 0.35
C VAL A 153 -10.43 9.65 1.39
N LEU A 154 -10.07 10.94 1.44
CA LEU A 154 -9.11 11.46 2.42
C LEU A 154 -9.60 11.29 3.86
N LYS A 155 -10.88 11.57 4.10
CA LYS A 155 -11.55 11.34 5.39
C LYS A 155 -11.54 9.85 5.74
N PHE A 156 -11.93 8.98 4.81
CA PHE A 156 -11.94 7.53 5.02
C PHE A 156 -10.57 7.00 5.45
N VAL A 157 -9.50 7.33 4.71
CA VAL A 157 -8.14 6.84 5.06
C VAL A 157 -7.61 7.46 6.35
N LYS A 158 -8.04 8.68 6.71
CA LYS A 158 -7.74 9.28 8.01
C LYS A 158 -8.43 8.49 9.14
N TYR A 159 -9.74 8.28 9.06
CA TYR A 159 -10.52 7.63 10.10
C TYR A 159 -10.16 6.14 10.27
N THR A 160 -9.88 5.44 9.17
CA THR A 160 -9.42 4.05 9.21
C THR A 160 -7.92 3.91 9.49
N ASN A 161 -7.22 5.04 9.64
CA ASN A 161 -5.77 5.13 9.83
C ASN A 161 -4.96 4.36 8.77
N MET A 162 -5.47 4.25 7.54
CA MET A 162 -4.79 3.59 6.43
C MET A 162 -3.60 4.42 5.92
N ASP A 163 -2.67 3.76 5.23
CA ASP A 163 -1.38 4.27 4.78
C ASP A 163 -1.37 4.68 3.30
N PHE A 164 -2.30 4.15 2.50
CA PHE A 164 -2.35 4.42 1.07
C PHE A 164 -3.74 4.22 0.47
N VAL A 165 -3.90 4.76 -0.75
CA VAL A 165 -5.08 4.57 -1.60
C VAL A 165 -4.63 3.82 -2.85
N ASP A 166 -5.41 2.81 -3.25
CA ASP A 166 -5.26 2.09 -4.51
C ASP A 166 -6.50 2.35 -5.37
N VAL A 167 -6.30 2.78 -6.62
CA VAL A 167 -7.40 2.99 -7.57
C VAL A 167 -7.39 1.86 -8.59
N ASP A 168 -8.45 1.05 -8.56
CA ASP A 168 -8.66 -0.10 -9.44
C ASP A 168 -9.84 0.19 -10.38
N TRP A 169 -9.59 1.00 -11.41
CA TRP A 169 -10.58 1.33 -12.43
C TRP A 169 -10.44 0.36 -13.61
N GLU A 170 -11.43 -0.50 -13.80
CA GLU A 170 -11.45 -1.56 -14.82
C GLU A 170 -12.52 -1.35 -15.91
N TYR A 171 -12.29 -0.62 -17.01
CA TYR A 171 -11.09 0.17 -17.33
C TYR A 171 -11.45 1.52 -17.97
N PRO A 172 -10.62 2.56 -17.80
CA PRO A 172 -10.72 3.81 -18.56
C PRO A 172 -10.87 3.53 -20.06
N ASN A 173 -11.82 4.19 -20.74
CA ASN A 173 -12.07 4.05 -22.18
C ASN A 173 -12.38 2.60 -22.65
N SER A 174 -12.89 1.75 -21.76
CA SER A 174 -13.30 0.37 -22.11
C SER A 174 -14.74 0.14 -21.67
N PRO A 175 -15.75 0.53 -22.48
CA PRO A 175 -17.15 0.37 -22.12
C PRO A 175 -17.54 -1.10 -22.04
N ARG A 176 -18.22 -1.47 -20.97
CA ARG A 176 -18.70 -2.84 -20.70
C ARG A 176 -20.03 -2.79 -19.96
N ASP A 177 -20.96 -3.66 -20.34
CA ASP A 177 -22.16 -3.92 -19.54
C ASP A 177 -21.79 -4.78 -18.32
N GLY A 178 -22.51 -4.62 -17.21
CA GLY A 178 -22.35 -5.48 -16.04
C GLY A 178 -22.56 -6.97 -16.37
N ASP A 179 -21.69 -7.84 -15.88
CA ASP A 179 -21.82 -9.29 -15.98
C ASP A 179 -22.73 -9.82 -14.86
N LEU A 180 -24.03 -9.61 -15.06
CA LEU A 180 -25.07 -10.05 -14.14
C LEU A 180 -25.25 -11.57 -14.10
N LEU A 181 -24.59 -12.31 -15.01
CA LEU A 181 -24.57 -13.76 -14.96
C LEU A 181 -23.66 -14.20 -13.82
N ASP A 182 -22.41 -13.73 -13.78
CA ASP A 182 -21.44 -14.14 -12.76
C ASP A 182 -21.64 -13.42 -11.43
N ASN A 183 -21.93 -12.12 -11.49
CA ASN A 183 -22.15 -11.28 -10.30
C ASN A 183 -23.31 -10.31 -10.54
N LYS A 184 -24.43 -10.51 -9.81
CA LYS A 184 -25.61 -9.65 -9.91
C LYS A 184 -25.36 -8.19 -9.49
N GLU A 185 -24.26 -7.94 -8.77
CA GLU A 185 -23.84 -6.62 -8.31
C GLU A 185 -22.75 -6.01 -9.21
N ASP A 186 -22.42 -6.62 -10.35
CA ASP A 186 -21.49 -6.07 -11.34
C ASP A 186 -22.14 -4.93 -12.13
N GLU A 187 -21.55 -3.75 -12.00
CA GLU A 187 -22.00 -2.52 -12.65
C GLU A 187 -21.42 -2.33 -14.05
N GLY A 188 -20.33 -3.03 -14.36
CA GLY A 188 -19.57 -2.81 -15.59
C GLY A 188 -18.90 -1.44 -15.62
N THR A 189 -18.80 -0.89 -16.82
CA THR A 189 -18.24 0.44 -17.11
C THR A 189 -19.05 1.12 -18.23
N PRO A 190 -20.39 1.22 -18.10
CA PRO A 190 -21.26 1.56 -19.22
C PRO A 190 -20.99 2.96 -19.79
N ASN A 191 -20.40 3.84 -18.99
CA ASN A 191 -20.11 5.24 -19.36
C ASN A 191 -18.67 5.47 -19.82
N ALA A 192 -17.80 4.44 -19.81
CA ALA A 192 -16.39 4.62 -20.15
C ALA A 192 -16.21 5.08 -21.61
N GLY A 193 -15.27 6.01 -21.82
CA GLY A 193 -14.99 6.59 -23.13
C GLY A 193 -13.67 7.33 -23.22
N PRO A 194 -13.34 7.91 -24.40
CA PRO A 194 -11.99 8.42 -24.66
C PRO A 194 -11.53 9.56 -23.73
N ALA A 195 -12.48 10.30 -23.14
CA ALA A 195 -12.19 11.36 -22.18
C ALA A 195 -11.60 10.83 -20.86
N ASP A 196 -11.87 9.56 -20.52
CA ASP A 196 -11.37 8.92 -19.30
C ASP A 196 -9.85 8.97 -19.21
N LYS A 197 -9.14 8.93 -20.35
CA LYS A 197 -7.68 9.01 -20.36
C LYS A 197 -7.15 10.29 -19.70
N GLU A 198 -7.81 11.42 -19.94
CA GLU A 198 -7.44 12.68 -19.29
C GLU A 198 -8.02 12.77 -17.87
N ASN A 199 -9.27 12.35 -17.69
CA ASN A 199 -9.97 12.44 -16.41
C ASN A 199 -9.35 11.54 -15.34
N TYR A 200 -8.81 10.38 -15.74
CA TYR A 200 -8.07 9.50 -14.84
C TYR A 200 -6.81 10.18 -14.31
N VAL A 201 -6.08 10.90 -15.17
CA VAL A 201 -4.92 11.67 -14.69
C VAL A 201 -5.34 12.78 -13.72
N LYS A 202 -6.41 13.52 -14.01
CA LYS A 202 -6.93 14.55 -13.10
C LYS A 202 -7.31 13.97 -11.75
N LEU A 203 -8.04 12.84 -11.74
CA LEU A 203 -8.41 12.13 -10.52
C LEU A 203 -7.18 11.77 -9.67
N LEU A 204 -6.16 11.18 -10.29
CA LEU A 204 -4.93 10.82 -9.58
C LEU A 204 -4.17 12.06 -9.09
N GLN A 205 -4.16 13.17 -9.84
CA GLN A 205 -3.56 14.43 -9.42
C GLN A 205 -4.26 15.04 -8.20
N ASP A 206 -5.60 15.02 -8.20
CA ASP A 206 -6.41 15.55 -7.10
C ASP A 206 -6.22 14.70 -5.84
N LEU A 207 -6.25 13.36 -5.97
CA LEU A 207 -5.92 12.43 -4.89
C LEU A 207 -4.51 12.66 -4.34
N ARG A 208 -3.49 12.73 -5.21
CA ARG A 208 -2.09 12.95 -4.79
C ARG A 208 -1.93 14.27 -4.03
N THR A 209 -2.55 15.34 -4.53
CA THR A 209 -2.53 16.67 -3.90
C THR A 209 -3.18 16.63 -2.52
N GLY A 210 -4.34 16.00 -2.40
CA GLY A 210 -5.06 15.83 -1.15
C GLY A 210 -4.28 15.00 -0.12
N LEU A 211 -3.73 13.87 -0.55
CA LEU A 211 -2.93 12.97 0.28
C LEU A 211 -1.65 13.64 0.76
N ASP A 212 -0.99 14.44 -0.07
CA ASP A 212 0.21 15.21 0.33
C ASP A 212 -0.12 16.30 1.35
N ALA A 213 -1.23 17.00 1.16
CA ALA A 213 -1.68 18.02 2.11
C ALA A 213 -2.05 17.40 3.47
N GLN A 214 -2.85 16.33 3.47
CA GLN A 214 -3.21 15.60 4.68
C GLN A 214 -1.98 14.99 5.36
N GLY A 215 -1.06 14.40 4.59
CA GLY A 215 0.19 13.84 5.09
C GLY A 215 1.05 14.86 5.82
N LYS A 216 1.17 16.09 5.28
CA LYS A 216 1.88 17.20 5.96
C LYS A 216 1.25 17.54 7.31
N THR A 217 -0.08 17.65 7.37
CA THR A 217 -0.82 17.96 8.62
C THR A 217 -0.64 16.86 9.67
N LEU A 218 -0.68 15.60 9.24
CA LEU A 218 -0.61 14.43 10.13
C LEU A 218 0.83 13.92 10.35
N ASN A 219 1.83 14.62 9.80
CA ASN A 219 3.24 14.24 9.81
C ASN A 219 3.48 12.77 9.37
N ARG A 220 2.88 12.40 8.24
CA ARG A 220 3.06 11.09 7.59
C ARG A 220 3.10 11.22 6.07
N THR A 221 3.58 10.18 5.40
CA THR A 221 3.53 10.09 3.94
C THR A 221 2.51 9.04 3.55
N TYR A 222 1.53 9.44 2.74
CA TYR A 222 0.57 8.52 2.14
C TYR A 222 1.07 8.05 0.77
N GLU A 223 0.95 6.76 0.47
CA GLU A 223 1.19 6.25 -0.88
C GLU A 223 -0.08 6.32 -1.74
N LEU A 224 0.09 6.44 -3.05
CA LEU A 224 -0.98 6.30 -4.04
C LEU A 224 -0.57 5.23 -5.04
N SER A 225 -1.38 4.18 -5.18
CA SER A 225 -1.18 3.12 -6.17
C SER A 225 -2.38 2.99 -7.09
N VAL A 226 -2.19 2.23 -8.17
CA VAL A 226 -3.24 1.89 -9.13
C VAL A 226 -3.09 0.44 -9.53
N ALA A 227 -4.20 -0.25 -9.77
CA ALA A 227 -4.22 -1.53 -10.47
C ALA A 227 -4.40 -1.29 -11.98
N LEU A 228 -3.56 -1.91 -12.80
CA LEU A 228 -3.50 -1.66 -14.25
C LEU A 228 -3.58 -2.98 -15.05
N PRO A 229 -4.26 -2.99 -16.20
CA PRO A 229 -4.43 -4.20 -17.00
C PRO A 229 -3.10 -4.70 -17.57
N ALA A 230 -2.98 -6.01 -17.78
CA ALA A 230 -1.87 -6.60 -18.54
C ALA A 230 -1.91 -6.24 -20.03
N SER A 231 -3.11 -6.08 -20.60
CA SER A 231 -3.27 -5.80 -22.03
C SER A 231 -2.62 -4.46 -22.44
N GLN A 232 -1.59 -4.55 -23.27
CA GLN A 232 -0.90 -3.39 -23.84
C GLN A 232 -1.86 -2.51 -24.65
N TRP A 233 -2.82 -3.14 -25.33
CA TRP A 233 -3.84 -2.42 -26.10
C TRP A 233 -4.75 -1.63 -25.17
N THR A 234 -5.32 -2.25 -24.13
CA THR A 234 -6.20 -1.57 -23.16
C THR A 234 -5.49 -0.38 -22.52
N MET A 235 -4.24 -0.57 -22.06
CA MET A 235 -3.42 0.53 -21.54
C MET A 235 -3.23 1.65 -22.57
N SER A 236 -2.94 1.32 -23.83
CA SER A 236 -2.70 2.32 -24.88
C SER A 236 -3.93 3.20 -25.17
N GLN A 237 -5.13 2.62 -25.06
CA GLN A 237 -6.39 3.30 -25.35
C GLN A 237 -6.84 4.18 -24.18
N GLY A 238 -6.74 3.69 -22.94
CA GLY A 238 -7.34 4.33 -21.77
C GLY A 238 -6.38 5.10 -20.85
N ILE A 239 -5.06 4.87 -20.94
CA ILE A 239 -4.14 5.25 -19.86
C ILE A 239 -2.95 6.05 -20.40
N ASP A 240 -2.70 7.23 -19.82
CA ASP A 240 -1.50 8.02 -20.07
C ASP A 240 -0.38 7.57 -19.13
N LEU A 241 0.29 6.45 -19.49
CA LEU A 241 1.29 5.81 -18.65
C LEU A 241 2.38 6.77 -18.13
N PRO A 242 3.04 7.62 -18.94
CA PRO A 242 4.02 8.57 -18.42
C PRO A 242 3.46 9.47 -17.31
N ARG A 243 2.31 10.12 -17.55
CA ARG A 243 1.71 11.04 -16.57
C ARG A 243 1.21 10.33 -15.32
N VAL A 244 0.57 9.16 -15.47
CA VAL A 244 0.12 8.35 -14.35
C VAL A 244 1.31 7.97 -13.45
N PHE A 245 2.40 7.46 -14.03
CA PHE A 245 3.59 7.04 -13.28
C PHE A 245 4.45 8.21 -12.74
N GLU A 246 4.23 9.45 -13.18
CA GLU A 246 4.76 10.64 -12.51
C GLU A 246 4.05 10.93 -11.17
N ILE A 247 2.77 10.58 -11.05
CA ILE A 247 1.91 10.93 -9.91
C ILE A 247 1.94 9.85 -8.81
N ILE A 248 1.78 8.59 -9.20
CA ILE A 248 1.63 7.46 -8.27
C ILE A 248 2.97 7.00 -7.69
N ASP A 249 2.92 6.32 -6.55
CA ASP A 249 4.10 5.69 -5.94
C ASP A 249 4.49 4.39 -6.64
N PHE A 250 3.51 3.58 -7.06
CA PHE A 250 3.71 2.33 -7.80
C PHE A 250 2.42 1.87 -8.50
N GLY A 251 2.58 1.12 -9.59
CA GLY A 251 1.49 0.48 -10.33
C GLY A 251 1.49 -1.03 -10.11
N ASN A 252 0.37 -1.54 -9.62
CA ASN A 252 0.06 -2.96 -9.47
C ASN A 252 -0.41 -3.50 -10.82
N MET A 253 0.46 -4.22 -11.51
CA MET A 253 0.13 -4.80 -12.81
C MET A 253 -0.63 -6.10 -12.61
N MET A 254 -1.85 -6.15 -13.12
CA MET A 254 -2.70 -7.35 -13.15
C MET A 254 -2.21 -8.32 -14.22
N THR A 255 -0.96 -8.77 -14.12
CA THR A 255 -0.33 -9.79 -14.99
C THR A 255 -0.75 -11.21 -14.58
N TYR A 256 -2.05 -11.34 -14.38
CA TYR A 256 -2.86 -12.54 -14.26
C TYR A 256 -4.08 -12.33 -15.16
N ASP A 257 -4.95 -13.33 -15.32
CA ASP A 257 -6.12 -13.23 -16.21
C ASP A 257 -5.78 -12.90 -17.66
N MET A 258 -4.57 -13.23 -18.10
CA MET A 258 -4.14 -12.98 -19.47
C MET A 258 -4.77 -13.96 -20.47
N HIS A 259 -5.18 -15.14 -19.98
CA HIS A 259 -5.90 -16.17 -20.70
C HIS A 259 -6.94 -16.82 -19.79
N GLY A 260 -8.08 -17.21 -20.34
CA GLY A 260 -9.17 -17.83 -19.59
C GLY A 260 -10.26 -18.40 -20.48
N ALA A 261 -11.36 -18.85 -19.89
CA ALA A 261 -12.46 -19.52 -20.60
C ALA A 261 -13.15 -18.66 -21.69
N TRP A 262 -12.86 -17.35 -21.75
CA TRP A 262 -13.25 -16.49 -22.87
C TRP A 262 -12.46 -16.77 -24.16
N ASP A 263 -11.28 -17.37 -24.07
CA ASP A 263 -10.46 -17.78 -25.21
C ASP A 263 -10.89 -19.15 -25.73
N ALA A 264 -10.87 -19.30 -27.06
CA ALA A 264 -11.11 -20.58 -27.74
C ALA A 264 -9.86 -21.48 -27.83
N ILE A 265 -8.72 -20.97 -27.37
CA ILE A 265 -7.43 -21.66 -27.34
C ILE A 265 -6.87 -21.53 -25.93
N THR A 266 -6.41 -22.64 -25.35
CA THR A 266 -5.78 -22.64 -24.02
C THR A 266 -4.48 -21.85 -24.00
N GLY A 267 -4.21 -21.16 -22.88
CA GLY A 267 -2.95 -20.45 -22.65
C GLY A 267 -2.63 -20.34 -21.17
N HIS A 268 -1.54 -19.64 -20.84
CA HIS A 268 -1.14 -19.43 -19.45
C HIS A 268 -1.70 -18.13 -18.90
N GLN A 269 -2.53 -18.16 -17.87
CA GLN A 269 -3.13 -16.93 -17.33
C GLN A 269 -2.10 -15.98 -16.70
N THR A 270 -0.92 -16.48 -16.32
CA THR A 270 0.09 -15.73 -15.55
C THR A 270 1.53 -16.12 -15.94
N ALA A 271 1.79 -16.27 -17.25
CA ALA A 271 3.11 -16.57 -17.78
C ALA A 271 4.17 -15.52 -17.37
N LEU A 272 5.38 -15.98 -17.04
CA LEU A 272 6.51 -15.07 -16.79
C LEU A 272 7.09 -14.53 -18.11
N TYR A 273 7.25 -15.38 -19.11
CA TYR A 273 7.75 -15.02 -20.44
C TYR A 273 6.78 -15.47 -21.53
N ASP A 274 6.83 -14.80 -22.69
CA ASP A 274 6.08 -15.23 -23.87
C ASP A 274 6.60 -16.60 -24.35
N ASN A 275 5.69 -17.53 -24.62
CA ASN A 275 6.04 -18.76 -25.32
C ASN A 275 5.91 -18.54 -26.84
N PRO A 276 6.95 -18.78 -27.65
CA PRO A 276 6.87 -18.57 -29.10
C PRO A 276 5.84 -19.48 -29.81
N ASN A 277 5.40 -20.55 -29.16
CA ASN A 277 4.35 -21.43 -29.67
C ASN A 277 2.94 -20.96 -29.29
N ASP A 278 2.81 -19.95 -28.42
CA ASP A 278 1.52 -19.35 -28.09
C ASP A 278 0.97 -18.62 -29.33
N PRO A 279 -0.22 -18.99 -29.84
CA PRO A 279 -0.88 -18.29 -30.95
C PRO A 279 -1.11 -16.81 -30.67
N TYR A 280 -1.12 -16.41 -29.40
CA TYR A 280 -1.33 -15.07 -28.91
C TYR A 280 -0.03 -14.37 -28.46
N ALA A 281 1.15 -14.96 -28.71
CA ALA A 281 2.45 -14.38 -28.32
C ALA A 281 2.68 -12.94 -28.80
N SER A 282 2.09 -12.56 -29.95
CA SER A 282 2.24 -11.22 -30.52
C SER A 282 1.56 -10.11 -29.70
N TYR A 283 0.63 -10.46 -28.81
CA TYR A 283 0.00 -9.52 -27.89
C TYR A 283 0.88 -9.19 -26.68
N GLY A 284 1.96 -9.95 -26.45
CA GLY A 284 2.90 -9.74 -25.34
C GLY A 284 2.24 -9.90 -23.97
N LEU A 285 1.35 -10.89 -23.83
CA LEU A 285 0.60 -11.24 -22.63
C LEU A 285 1.43 -12.14 -21.70
N SER A 286 2.54 -11.60 -21.22
CA SER A 286 3.37 -12.18 -20.17
C SER A 286 3.90 -11.10 -19.24
N ILE A 287 4.36 -11.47 -18.05
CA ILE A 287 4.98 -10.52 -17.11
C ILE A 287 6.14 -9.76 -17.79
N ASP A 288 6.99 -10.46 -18.53
CA ASP A 288 8.10 -9.85 -19.26
C ASP A 288 7.63 -8.97 -20.43
N GLY A 289 6.64 -9.41 -21.21
CA GLY A 289 6.04 -8.62 -22.29
C GLY A 289 5.45 -7.30 -21.78
N VAL A 290 4.64 -7.35 -20.71
CA VAL A 290 4.06 -6.17 -20.06
C VAL A 290 5.14 -5.26 -19.47
N THR A 291 6.14 -5.84 -18.79
CA THR A 291 7.26 -5.08 -18.22
C THR A 291 8.03 -4.33 -19.30
N LYS A 292 8.35 -4.98 -20.44
CA LYS A 292 9.04 -4.35 -21.57
C LYS A 292 8.20 -3.23 -22.19
N TYR A 293 6.89 -3.44 -22.32
CA TYR A 293 5.99 -2.40 -22.80
C TYR A 293 5.99 -1.17 -21.90
N LEU A 294 5.82 -1.32 -20.58
CA LEU A 294 5.87 -0.22 -19.62
C LEU A 294 7.21 0.53 -19.68
N LYS A 295 8.33 -0.20 -19.68
CA LYS A 295 9.67 0.40 -19.81
C LYS A 295 9.83 1.15 -21.14
N SER A 296 9.26 0.65 -22.23
CA SER A 296 9.27 1.35 -23.54
C SER A 296 8.49 2.66 -23.53
N LYS A 297 7.54 2.82 -22.60
CA LYS A 297 6.80 4.06 -22.36
C LYS A 297 7.48 4.98 -21.34
N GLY A 298 8.66 4.62 -20.84
CA GLY A 298 9.42 5.43 -19.88
C GLY A 298 9.03 5.21 -18.42
N VAL A 299 8.26 4.18 -18.11
CA VAL A 299 7.88 3.85 -16.72
C VAL A 299 9.13 3.40 -15.93
N PRO A 300 9.42 4.00 -14.76
CA PRO A 300 10.52 3.58 -13.90
C PRO A 300 10.32 2.16 -13.38
N SER A 301 11.38 1.33 -13.40
CA SER A 301 11.29 -0.09 -13.07
C SER A 301 10.82 -0.32 -11.63
N GLU A 302 11.34 0.49 -10.71
CA GLU A 302 11.04 0.47 -9.28
C GLU A 302 9.58 0.82 -8.93
N LYS A 303 8.80 1.31 -9.90
CA LYS A 303 7.36 1.57 -9.75
C LYS A 303 6.49 0.43 -10.32
N ILE A 304 7.06 -0.55 -11.01
CA ILE A 304 6.32 -1.68 -11.60
C ILE A 304 6.23 -2.81 -10.57
N VAL A 305 5.02 -3.16 -10.14
CA VAL A 305 4.74 -4.27 -9.24
C VAL A 305 3.98 -5.34 -10.02
N VAL A 306 4.55 -6.55 -10.17
CA VAL A 306 3.99 -7.59 -11.08
C VAL A 306 3.09 -8.59 -10.35
N GLY A 307 2.06 -9.09 -11.03
CA GLY A 307 1.02 -9.95 -10.47
C GLY A 307 1.38 -11.44 -10.33
N ALA A 308 0.75 -12.09 -9.35
CA ALA A 308 0.62 -13.53 -9.21
C ALA A 308 -0.84 -13.91 -8.87
N ALA A 309 -1.31 -15.04 -9.41
CA ALA A 309 -2.68 -15.50 -9.21
C ALA A 309 -2.72 -16.67 -8.23
N PHE A 310 -3.43 -16.53 -7.12
CA PHE A 310 -3.63 -17.62 -6.14
C PHE A 310 -4.83 -18.49 -6.51
N TYR A 311 -5.19 -18.55 -7.80
CA TYR A 311 -6.31 -19.32 -8.31
C TYR A 311 -6.00 -19.85 -9.71
N THR A 312 -6.83 -20.79 -10.17
CA THR A 312 -6.75 -21.36 -11.52
C THR A 312 -7.68 -20.61 -12.49
N ARG A 313 -7.39 -20.76 -13.79
CA ARG A 313 -8.36 -20.61 -14.88
C ARG A 313 -8.32 -21.88 -15.71
N GLY A 314 -9.45 -22.31 -16.26
CA GLY A 314 -9.50 -23.61 -16.91
C GLY A 314 -10.53 -23.75 -18.03
N TRP A 315 -10.30 -24.77 -18.85
CA TRP A 315 -11.09 -25.14 -20.02
C TRP A 315 -11.51 -26.60 -19.92
N ASP A 316 -12.74 -26.89 -20.34
CA ASP A 316 -13.42 -28.16 -20.06
C ASP A 316 -12.86 -29.32 -20.88
N THR A 317 -12.94 -29.23 -22.20
CA THR A 317 -12.52 -30.32 -23.11
C THR A 317 -11.51 -29.78 -24.12
N VAL A 318 -10.24 -30.14 -23.92
CA VAL A 318 -9.10 -29.67 -24.72
C VAL A 318 -8.37 -30.85 -25.36
N ALA A 319 -8.12 -30.74 -26.66
CA ALA A 319 -7.35 -31.75 -27.40
C ALA A 319 -5.93 -31.89 -26.84
N GLU A 320 -5.34 -33.09 -26.87
CA GLU A 320 -3.96 -33.30 -26.38
C GLU A 320 -2.93 -32.51 -27.20
N GLY A 321 -3.19 -32.34 -28.50
CA GLY A 321 -2.28 -31.67 -29.41
C GLY A 321 -1.06 -32.52 -29.80
N PRO A 322 -0.19 -31.98 -30.67
CA PRO A 322 0.92 -32.73 -31.24
C PRO A 322 2.15 -32.85 -30.31
N ASN A 323 2.26 -32.02 -29.27
CA ASN A 323 3.39 -32.04 -28.34
C ASN A 323 3.07 -32.89 -27.10
N ALA A 324 3.45 -34.16 -27.12
CA ALA A 324 3.21 -35.08 -26.01
C ALA A 324 3.89 -34.66 -24.68
N GLY A 325 4.93 -33.81 -24.73
CA GLY A 325 5.60 -33.28 -23.54
C GLY A 325 4.90 -32.05 -22.94
N GLN A 326 4.02 -31.40 -23.72
CA GLN A 326 3.20 -30.27 -23.29
C GLN A 326 1.75 -30.47 -23.78
N PRO A 327 1.08 -31.54 -23.32
CA PRO A 327 -0.26 -31.87 -23.80
C PRO A 327 -1.26 -30.79 -23.42
N GLY A 328 -2.25 -30.54 -24.27
CA GLY A 328 -3.32 -29.58 -24.04
C GLY A 328 -2.91 -28.11 -24.16
N LEU A 329 -1.62 -27.78 -24.18
CA LEU A 329 -1.16 -26.40 -24.25
C LEU A 329 -1.27 -25.83 -25.68
N PHE A 330 -1.83 -24.63 -25.80
CA PHE A 330 -2.12 -23.96 -27.08
C PHE A 330 -3.00 -24.77 -28.03
N GLN A 331 -3.96 -25.50 -27.48
CA GLN A 331 -4.89 -26.32 -28.25
C GLN A 331 -6.30 -25.71 -28.29
N PRO A 332 -7.07 -25.97 -29.36
CA PRO A 332 -8.47 -25.57 -29.44
C PRO A 332 -9.31 -26.26 -28.37
N VAL A 333 -10.37 -25.58 -27.94
CA VAL A 333 -11.26 -26.02 -26.88
C VAL A 333 -12.65 -26.33 -27.45
N GLU A 334 -13.26 -27.41 -26.99
CA GLU A 334 -14.67 -27.71 -27.28
C GLU A 334 -15.61 -27.02 -26.28
N ARG A 335 -16.71 -26.44 -26.78
CA ARG A 335 -17.72 -25.74 -25.97
C ARG A 335 -18.77 -26.70 -25.40
N THR A 336 -18.32 -27.62 -24.56
CA THR A 336 -19.13 -28.73 -24.05
C THR A 336 -19.84 -28.40 -22.74
N ASN A 337 -19.28 -27.51 -21.91
CA ASN A 337 -19.85 -27.17 -20.61
C ASN A 337 -20.89 -26.04 -20.71
N LYS A 338 -21.62 -25.79 -19.62
CA LYS A 338 -22.68 -24.79 -19.55
C LYS A 338 -22.53 -23.87 -18.36
N ASN A 339 -22.79 -22.58 -18.60
CA ASN A 339 -22.99 -21.62 -17.52
C ASN A 339 -24.33 -21.88 -16.80
N ALA A 340 -24.57 -21.19 -15.69
CA ALA A 340 -25.77 -21.37 -14.89
C ALA A 340 -27.07 -21.05 -15.65
N ASP A 341 -27.02 -20.17 -16.66
CA ASP A 341 -28.15 -19.83 -17.54
C ASP A 341 -28.38 -20.85 -18.68
N GLY A 342 -27.52 -21.87 -18.79
CA GLY A 342 -27.57 -22.90 -19.81
C GLY A 342 -26.85 -22.56 -21.13
N SER A 343 -26.25 -21.37 -21.24
CA SER A 343 -25.40 -21.00 -22.38
C SER A 343 -24.13 -21.86 -22.40
N THR A 344 -23.66 -22.24 -23.59
CA THR A 344 -22.46 -23.07 -23.76
C THR A 344 -21.18 -22.28 -23.45
N SER A 345 -20.24 -22.88 -22.73
CA SER A 345 -18.97 -22.27 -22.33
C SER A 345 -17.77 -23.14 -22.74
N ASN A 346 -16.60 -22.51 -22.89
CA ASN A 346 -15.33 -23.24 -23.02
C ASN A 346 -14.80 -23.71 -21.65
N GLY A 347 -15.28 -23.13 -20.55
CA GLY A 347 -14.64 -23.23 -19.25
C GLY A 347 -14.91 -24.53 -18.51
N ALA A 348 -13.90 -24.97 -17.76
CA ALA A 348 -14.00 -26.12 -16.86
C ALA A 348 -14.86 -25.80 -15.62
N ASP A 349 -15.24 -26.84 -14.88
CA ASP A 349 -15.94 -26.69 -13.62
C ASP A 349 -15.14 -25.85 -12.60
N ASN A 350 -15.85 -24.97 -11.90
CA ASN A 350 -15.30 -24.20 -10.78
C ASN A 350 -15.23 -25.04 -9.49
N GLU A 351 -14.47 -24.57 -8.50
CA GLU A 351 -14.42 -25.19 -7.17
C GLU A 351 -15.79 -25.34 -6.53
N LYS A 352 -16.62 -24.29 -6.65
CA LYS A 352 -18.02 -24.35 -6.26
C LYS A 352 -18.86 -24.72 -7.49
N PRO A 353 -19.60 -25.83 -7.44
CA PRO A 353 -20.52 -26.19 -8.52
C PRO A 353 -21.56 -25.08 -8.73
N LEU A 354 -21.85 -24.79 -10.01
CA LEU A 354 -22.94 -23.87 -10.36
C LEU A 354 -24.29 -24.50 -10.03
N VAL A 355 -25.24 -23.66 -9.62
CA VAL A 355 -26.64 -24.04 -9.48
C VAL A 355 -27.39 -23.53 -10.71
N ALA A 356 -27.99 -24.45 -11.47
CA ALA A 356 -28.73 -24.09 -12.68
C ALA A 356 -29.83 -23.06 -12.36
N GLY A 357 -29.80 -21.92 -13.06
CA GLY A 357 -30.72 -20.80 -12.86
C GLY A 357 -30.34 -19.81 -11.76
N ASP A 358 -29.26 -20.03 -11.00
CA ASP A 358 -28.87 -19.16 -9.87
C ASP A 358 -27.83 -18.07 -10.22
N GLY A 359 -27.32 -18.09 -11.45
CA GLY A 359 -26.18 -17.27 -11.89
C GLY A 359 -24.84 -18.00 -11.73
N GLY A 360 -23.85 -17.56 -12.49
CA GLY A 360 -22.47 -18.05 -12.49
C GLY A 360 -21.99 -18.53 -13.85
N THR A 361 -20.73 -18.27 -14.14
CA THR A 361 -20.03 -18.79 -15.33
C THR A 361 -19.13 -19.96 -14.95
N VAL A 362 -18.96 -20.94 -15.84
CA VAL A 362 -17.90 -21.96 -15.67
C VAL A 362 -16.60 -21.38 -16.23
N GLY A 363 -15.64 -21.11 -15.35
CA GLY A 363 -14.36 -20.47 -15.67
C GLY A 363 -13.13 -21.31 -15.29
N GLY A 364 -13.35 -22.50 -14.75
CA GLY A 364 -12.31 -23.36 -14.20
C GLY A 364 -11.57 -22.69 -13.03
N ILE A 365 -12.29 -21.96 -12.17
CA ILE A 365 -11.70 -21.19 -11.07
C ILE A 365 -11.69 -22.03 -9.79
N TRP A 366 -10.49 -22.33 -9.33
CA TRP A 366 -10.20 -23.01 -8.07
C TRP A 366 -9.17 -22.22 -7.29
N ALA A 367 -9.40 -22.05 -5.99
CA ALA A 367 -8.39 -21.50 -5.10
C ALA A 367 -7.14 -22.39 -5.09
N TYR A 368 -5.94 -21.80 -4.96
CA TYR A 368 -4.69 -22.55 -4.86
C TYR A 368 -4.69 -23.52 -3.66
N ARG A 369 -5.33 -23.15 -2.55
CA ARG A 369 -5.60 -24.03 -1.40
C ARG A 369 -6.34 -25.33 -1.75
N SER A 370 -7.07 -25.33 -2.87
CA SER A 370 -7.93 -26.42 -3.32
C SER A 370 -7.34 -27.20 -4.49
N ILE A 371 -6.08 -26.95 -4.86
CA ILE A 371 -5.42 -27.60 -6.01
C ILE A 371 -5.33 -29.13 -5.85
N ASP A 372 -5.15 -29.63 -4.62
CA ASP A 372 -5.11 -31.07 -4.35
C ASP A 372 -6.49 -31.70 -4.47
N THR A 373 -7.54 -30.97 -4.06
CA THR A 373 -8.94 -31.37 -4.24
C THR A 373 -9.27 -31.44 -5.73
N LEU A 374 -8.90 -30.41 -6.51
CA LEU A 374 -9.07 -30.39 -7.96
C LEU A 374 -8.43 -31.64 -8.61
N LYS A 375 -7.16 -31.92 -8.28
CA LYS A 375 -6.45 -33.13 -8.76
C LYS A 375 -7.16 -34.43 -8.37
N ALA A 376 -7.81 -34.47 -7.21
CA ALA A 376 -8.52 -35.67 -6.74
C ALA A 376 -9.87 -35.88 -7.43
N VAL A 377 -10.58 -34.80 -7.78
CA VAL A 377 -11.93 -34.89 -8.39
C VAL A 377 -11.90 -34.97 -9.92
N THR A 378 -10.80 -34.57 -10.57
CA THR A 378 -10.64 -34.66 -12.02
C THR A 378 -9.76 -35.85 -12.40
N PRO A 379 -10.33 -36.94 -12.97
CA PRO A 379 -9.57 -38.12 -13.36
C PRO A 379 -8.39 -37.79 -14.29
N GLY A 380 -7.25 -38.44 -14.07
CA GLY A 380 -6.06 -38.29 -14.92
C GLY A 380 -5.36 -36.92 -14.88
N LEU A 381 -5.80 -35.98 -14.02
CA LEU A 381 -5.25 -34.62 -14.01
C LEU A 381 -3.80 -34.60 -13.52
N THR A 382 -2.88 -34.25 -14.41
CA THR A 382 -1.43 -34.27 -14.17
C THR A 382 -0.84 -32.88 -14.35
N GLU A 383 0.16 -32.53 -13.54
CA GLU A 383 0.88 -31.27 -13.64
C GLU A 383 2.02 -31.34 -14.66
N TYR A 384 2.11 -30.31 -15.49
CA TYR A 384 3.15 -30.11 -16.51
C TYR A 384 3.82 -28.76 -16.30
N TRP A 385 5.03 -28.62 -16.86
CA TRP A 385 5.82 -27.41 -16.78
C TRP A 385 6.16 -26.90 -18.18
N ASP A 386 5.77 -25.66 -18.46
CA ASP A 386 6.24 -24.94 -19.62
C ASP A 386 7.52 -24.17 -19.29
N ASP A 387 8.65 -24.69 -19.75
CA ASP A 387 9.95 -24.09 -19.47
C ASP A 387 10.21 -22.79 -20.23
N ALA A 388 9.54 -22.54 -21.36
CA ALA A 388 9.65 -21.28 -22.07
C ALA A 388 8.96 -20.16 -21.28
N ALA A 389 7.70 -20.39 -20.88
CA ALA A 389 6.91 -19.42 -20.13
C ALA A 389 7.24 -19.36 -18.62
N LYS A 390 7.98 -20.35 -18.10
CA LYS A 390 8.20 -20.62 -16.67
C LYS A 390 6.88 -20.70 -15.88
N ALA A 391 5.91 -21.42 -16.45
CA ALA A 391 4.55 -21.54 -15.90
C ALA A 391 4.14 -23.01 -15.76
N PRO A 392 3.49 -23.39 -14.65
CA PRO A 392 2.89 -24.70 -14.49
C PRO A 392 1.47 -24.69 -15.07
N TYR A 393 0.99 -25.87 -15.42
CA TYR A 393 -0.42 -26.09 -15.73
C TYR A 393 -0.79 -27.55 -15.47
N LEU A 394 -2.09 -27.82 -15.39
CA LEU A 394 -2.67 -29.14 -15.19
C LEU A 394 -3.39 -29.57 -16.47
N TYR A 395 -3.21 -30.82 -16.89
CA TYR A 395 -3.95 -31.39 -18.02
C TYR A 395 -4.32 -32.84 -17.76
N SER A 396 -5.56 -33.22 -18.11
CA SER A 396 -6.02 -34.61 -18.10
C SER A 396 -6.10 -35.16 -19.51
N ARG A 397 -5.35 -36.24 -19.77
CA ARG A 397 -5.52 -37.04 -21.00
C ARG A 397 -6.82 -37.86 -21.02
N GLU A 398 -7.43 -38.05 -19.86
CA GLU A 398 -8.66 -38.84 -19.73
C GLU A 398 -9.89 -38.01 -20.04
N THR A 399 -9.93 -36.77 -19.54
CA THR A 399 -11.11 -35.89 -19.69
C THR A 399 -10.89 -34.73 -20.66
N GLY A 400 -9.64 -34.39 -20.98
CA GLY A 400 -9.30 -33.18 -21.74
C GLY A 400 -9.27 -31.90 -20.89
N ALA A 401 -9.56 -31.96 -19.59
CA ALA A 401 -9.60 -30.78 -18.73
C ALA A 401 -8.21 -30.13 -18.61
N PHE A 402 -8.15 -28.81 -18.74
CA PHE A 402 -6.95 -28.00 -18.67
C PHE A 402 -7.10 -26.89 -17.63
N PHE A 403 -6.11 -26.71 -16.75
CA PHE A 403 -6.07 -25.59 -15.80
C PHE A 403 -4.70 -24.93 -15.76
N THR A 404 -4.64 -23.61 -15.84
CA THR A 404 -3.41 -22.80 -15.68
C THR A 404 -3.43 -22.05 -14.35
N TYR A 405 -2.29 -21.93 -13.68
CA TYR A 405 -2.19 -21.39 -12.32
C TYR A 405 -0.74 -21.05 -11.94
N ASP A 406 -0.53 -20.53 -10.74
CA ASP A 406 0.79 -20.39 -10.11
C ASP A 406 1.05 -21.48 -9.06
N ASN A 407 2.31 -21.89 -8.92
CA ASN A 407 2.78 -22.71 -7.80
C ASN A 407 4.07 -22.12 -7.20
N VAL A 408 4.60 -22.77 -6.16
CA VAL A 408 5.86 -22.33 -5.49
C VAL A 408 7.00 -22.08 -6.47
N ARG A 409 7.13 -22.91 -7.52
CA ARG A 409 8.20 -22.78 -8.52
C ARG A 409 8.02 -21.53 -9.37
N SER A 410 6.82 -21.25 -9.89
CA SER A 410 6.59 -20.07 -10.73
C SER A 410 6.65 -18.77 -9.96
N VAL A 411 6.05 -18.69 -8.76
CA VAL A 411 6.10 -17.45 -7.97
C VAL A 411 7.52 -17.14 -7.48
N THR A 412 8.34 -18.18 -7.23
CA THR A 412 9.77 -17.99 -6.94
C THR A 412 10.53 -17.47 -8.17
N ALA A 413 10.23 -17.97 -9.37
CA ALA A 413 10.81 -17.47 -10.60
C ALA A 413 10.44 -16.00 -10.86
N LYS A 414 9.17 -15.62 -10.61
CA LYS A 414 8.68 -14.24 -10.69
C LYS A 414 9.38 -13.32 -9.67
N ALA A 415 9.54 -13.78 -8.42
CA ALA A 415 10.25 -13.02 -7.40
C ALA A 415 11.74 -12.81 -7.75
N ASN A 416 12.38 -13.79 -8.40
CA ASN A 416 13.73 -13.62 -8.93
C ASN A 416 13.76 -12.63 -10.10
N TYR A 417 12.79 -12.72 -11.02
CA TYR A 417 12.65 -11.79 -12.12
C TYR A 417 12.51 -10.33 -11.65
N VAL A 418 11.75 -10.09 -10.56
CA VAL A 418 11.65 -8.77 -9.92
C VAL A 418 13.01 -8.22 -9.52
N LYS A 419 13.85 -9.03 -8.85
CA LYS A 419 15.21 -8.61 -8.46
C LYS A 419 16.10 -8.38 -9.68
N ASP A 420 16.08 -9.30 -10.62
CA ASP A 420 16.95 -9.28 -11.80
C ASP A 420 16.65 -8.09 -12.72
N ASN A 421 15.41 -7.57 -12.67
CA ASN A 421 14.96 -6.44 -13.49
C ASN A 421 14.78 -5.12 -12.72
N GLY A 422 15.13 -5.10 -11.43
CA GLY A 422 15.00 -3.92 -10.57
C GLY A 422 13.56 -3.44 -10.43
N LEU A 423 12.59 -4.35 -10.40
CA LEU A 423 11.17 -4.02 -10.32
C LEU A 423 10.76 -3.65 -8.89
N GLY A 424 9.64 -2.95 -8.76
CA GLY A 424 9.12 -2.44 -7.48
C GLY A 424 8.55 -3.51 -6.54
N GLY A 425 8.23 -4.72 -7.04
CA GLY A 425 7.70 -5.79 -6.19
C GLY A 425 6.77 -6.77 -6.90
N MET A 426 5.99 -7.49 -6.10
CA MET A 426 4.90 -8.35 -6.55
C MET A 426 3.58 -8.02 -5.84
N ILE A 427 2.47 -8.14 -6.56
CA ILE A 427 1.11 -8.15 -6.02
C ILE A 427 0.46 -9.53 -6.23
N SER A 428 -0.38 -9.97 -5.30
CA SER A 428 -1.09 -11.25 -5.41
C SER A 428 -2.59 -11.09 -5.22
N TRP A 429 -3.36 -11.85 -6.01
CA TRP A 429 -4.81 -11.97 -5.88
C TRP A 429 -5.21 -13.42 -5.57
N MET A 430 -5.82 -13.73 -4.42
CA MET A 430 -5.84 -12.93 -3.18
C MET A 430 -5.66 -13.81 -1.93
N GLN A 431 -5.54 -13.18 -0.75
CA GLN A 431 -4.97 -13.84 0.43
C GLN A 431 -5.70 -15.10 0.93
N SER A 432 -7.04 -15.14 0.89
CA SER A 432 -7.77 -16.32 1.39
C SER A 432 -7.56 -17.54 0.50
N GLN A 433 -7.07 -17.40 -0.74
CA GLN A 433 -6.87 -18.50 -1.67
C GLN A 433 -5.51 -19.21 -1.51
N ASP A 434 -4.59 -18.65 -0.73
CA ASP A 434 -3.29 -19.31 -0.47
C ASP A 434 -3.48 -20.63 0.31
N LYS A 435 -2.53 -21.55 0.17
CA LYS A 435 -2.60 -22.88 0.76
C LYS A 435 -2.07 -22.89 2.19
N PRO A 436 -2.75 -23.57 3.14
CA PRO A 436 -2.22 -23.75 4.48
C PRO A 436 -0.92 -24.55 4.46
N THR A 437 0.05 -24.11 5.26
CA THR A 437 1.27 -24.90 5.54
C THR A 437 1.15 -25.55 6.93
N THR A 438 2.25 -26.08 7.46
CA THR A 438 2.29 -26.61 8.84
C THR A 438 1.99 -25.57 9.92
N SER A 439 2.01 -24.27 9.60
CA SER A 439 1.77 -23.16 10.55
C SER A 439 0.29 -22.85 10.80
N ALA A 440 -0.64 -23.64 10.24
CA ALA A 440 -2.09 -23.38 10.19
C ALA A 440 -2.51 -22.12 9.40
N LYS A 441 -1.58 -21.20 9.10
CA LYS A 441 -1.82 -20.06 8.20
C LYS A 441 -1.76 -20.47 6.73
N ARG A 442 -2.58 -19.80 5.92
CA ARG A 442 -2.60 -19.87 4.45
C ARG A 442 -1.47 -19.01 3.90
N GLU A 443 -0.31 -19.60 3.61
CA GLU A 443 0.92 -18.82 3.40
C GLU A 443 1.96 -19.46 2.46
N GLU A 444 1.65 -20.55 1.76
CA GLU A 444 2.64 -21.26 0.95
C GLU A 444 3.24 -20.38 -0.15
N LEU A 445 2.40 -19.81 -1.02
CA LEU A 445 2.86 -18.93 -2.10
C LEU A 445 3.35 -17.60 -1.56
N THR A 446 2.68 -17.06 -0.54
CA THR A 446 3.09 -15.82 0.14
C THR A 446 4.52 -15.94 0.71
N THR A 447 4.84 -17.09 1.31
CA THR A 447 6.18 -17.38 1.84
C THR A 447 7.21 -17.52 0.73
N ALA A 448 6.86 -18.19 -0.38
CA ALA A 448 7.74 -18.33 -1.53
C ALA A 448 8.10 -16.97 -2.15
N ILE A 449 7.10 -16.09 -2.35
CA ILE A 449 7.28 -14.73 -2.85
C ILE A 449 8.15 -13.91 -1.89
N LYS A 450 7.82 -13.92 -0.60
CA LYS A 450 8.57 -13.18 0.42
C LYS A 450 10.03 -13.64 0.46
N ASN A 451 10.28 -14.96 0.47
CA ASN A 451 11.64 -15.48 0.51
C ASN A 451 12.40 -15.20 -0.79
N GLY A 452 11.70 -15.24 -1.93
CA GLY A 452 12.27 -14.88 -3.22
C GLY A 452 12.77 -13.44 -3.27
N MET A 453 11.99 -12.47 -2.76
CA MET A 453 12.35 -11.05 -2.79
C MET A 453 13.21 -10.58 -1.61
N PHE A 454 12.97 -11.08 -0.40
CA PHE A 454 13.58 -10.57 0.84
C PHE A 454 14.47 -11.58 1.57
N GLY A 455 14.53 -12.83 1.12
CA GLY A 455 15.13 -13.92 1.88
C GLY A 455 14.33 -14.27 3.15
N THR A 456 14.94 -15.00 4.08
CA THR A 456 14.26 -15.56 5.26
C THR A 456 14.19 -14.60 6.45
N GLY A 457 14.89 -13.46 6.42
CA GLY A 457 14.92 -12.48 7.51
C GLY A 457 13.59 -11.76 7.74
N LYS A 458 13.43 -11.12 8.90
CA LYS A 458 12.23 -10.30 9.19
C LYS A 458 12.16 -9.10 8.26
N LEU A 459 10.94 -8.74 7.86
CA LEU A 459 10.69 -7.50 7.14
C LEU A 459 10.93 -6.30 8.08
N VAL A 460 11.35 -5.17 7.50
CA VAL A 460 11.57 -3.92 8.24
C VAL A 460 10.22 -3.38 8.69
N GLY A 461 10.13 -3.02 9.98
CA GLY A 461 8.93 -2.37 10.53
C GLY A 461 8.83 -0.91 10.13
N ASN A 462 7.61 -0.43 9.94
CA ASN A 462 7.26 0.98 9.79
C ASN A 462 7.00 1.60 11.17
N VAL A 463 7.11 2.93 11.25
CA VAL A 463 6.61 3.67 12.41
C VAL A 463 5.09 3.75 12.27
N LEU A 464 4.35 3.17 13.20
CA LEU A 464 2.89 3.20 13.16
C LEU A 464 2.41 4.58 13.65
N PRO A 465 1.77 5.39 12.79
CA PRO A 465 1.19 6.64 13.24
C PRO A 465 -0.06 6.34 14.07
N TYR A 466 -0.08 6.82 15.30
CA TYR A 466 -1.26 6.85 16.14
C TYR A 466 -1.71 8.30 16.28
N GLN A 467 -2.98 8.57 15.99
CA GLN A 467 -3.55 9.90 16.15
C GLN A 467 -4.12 10.02 17.56
N ASP A 468 -3.69 11.07 18.26
CA ASP A 468 -4.23 11.40 19.56
C ASP A 468 -5.70 11.82 19.42
N LEU A 469 -6.53 11.38 20.36
CA LEU A 469 -7.92 11.83 20.45
C LEU A 469 -8.00 13.08 21.32
N ALA A 470 -9.03 13.89 21.12
CA ALA A 470 -9.37 14.98 22.03
C ALA A 470 -9.87 14.39 23.36
N ILE A 471 -8.96 14.17 24.32
CA ILE A 471 -9.28 13.61 25.64
C ILE A 471 -9.01 14.66 26.71
N GLU A 472 -9.97 14.83 27.62
CA GLU A 472 -9.77 15.59 28.84
C GLU A 472 -9.87 14.65 30.04
N MET A 473 -8.84 14.66 30.88
CA MET A 473 -8.83 13.91 32.13
C MET A 473 -8.84 14.86 33.32
N THR A 474 -9.76 14.62 34.25
CA THR A 474 -9.76 15.29 35.55
C THR A 474 -9.37 14.30 36.64
N VAL A 475 -8.53 14.76 37.56
CA VAL A 475 -8.05 13.98 38.70
C VAL A 475 -8.34 14.79 39.96
N THR A 476 -9.22 14.27 40.82
CA THR A 476 -9.63 14.94 42.06
C THR A 476 -9.23 14.08 43.27
N PRO A 477 -8.32 14.54 44.14
CA PRO A 477 -7.98 13.81 45.36
C PRO A 477 -9.14 13.82 46.35
N TYR A 478 -9.35 12.73 47.08
CA TYR A 478 -10.37 12.64 48.13
C TYR A 478 -9.82 12.07 49.44
N THR A 479 -10.40 12.51 50.56
CA THR A 479 -10.08 12.04 51.92
C THR A 479 -11.30 11.71 52.78
N ASN A 480 -12.51 12.08 52.34
CA ASN A 480 -13.69 12.07 53.21
C ASN A 480 -14.35 10.67 53.36
N ASP A 481 -13.95 9.69 52.53
CA ASP A 481 -14.44 8.29 52.55
C ASP A 481 -13.32 7.31 52.13
N GLY A 482 -12.22 7.35 52.88
CA GLY A 482 -10.95 6.75 52.51
C GLY A 482 -10.05 7.74 51.78
N THR A 483 -8.90 7.27 51.31
CA THR A 483 -7.86 8.12 50.72
C THR A 483 -7.58 7.68 49.30
N GLY A 484 -7.57 8.60 48.33
CA GLY A 484 -7.34 8.25 46.94
C GLY A 484 -7.66 9.33 45.92
N TYR A 485 -7.98 8.89 44.70
CA TYR A 485 -8.23 9.72 43.52
C TYR A 485 -9.55 9.36 42.87
N GLU A 486 -10.37 10.35 42.53
CA GLU A 486 -11.45 10.22 41.57
C GLU A 486 -10.94 10.70 40.22
N ILE A 487 -11.02 9.84 39.21
CA ILE A 487 -10.52 10.10 37.86
C ILE A 487 -11.70 10.07 36.89
N THR A 488 -11.85 11.13 36.11
CA THR A 488 -12.82 11.18 35.01
C THR A 488 -12.10 11.33 33.69
N ILE A 489 -12.46 10.48 32.73
CA ILE A 489 -12.04 10.57 31.33
C ILE A 489 -13.22 11.12 30.54
N LEU A 490 -13.04 12.21 29.81
CA LEU A 490 -14.01 12.76 28.86
C LEU A 490 -13.45 12.64 27.45
N ASN A 491 -14.18 11.96 26.58
CA ASN A 491 -13.93 11.99 25.14
C ASN A 491 -14.57 13.26 24.56
N LYS A 492 -13.75 14.21 24.11
CA LYS A 492 -14.18 15.51 23.57
C LYS A 492 -14.30 15.52 22.05
N GLU A 493 -14.12 14.38 21.40
CA GLU A 493 -14.43 14.24 19.98
C GLU A 493 -15.92 14.54 19.71
N VAL A 494 -16.21 15.02 18.51
CA VAL A 494 -17.55 15.42 18.07
C VAL A 494 -17.84 14.73 16.76
N ALA A 495 -18.96 14.00 16.68
CA ALA A 495 -19.39 13.36 15.43
C ALA A 495 -19.83 14.43 14.41
N ASN A 496 -19.17 14.47 13.25
CA ASN A 496 -19.43 15.43 12.19
C ASN A 496 -19.99 14.77 10.92
N GLU A 497 -19.71 13.48 10.71
CA GLU A 497 -19.99 12.81 9.45
C GLU A 497 -21.43 12.28 9.36
N THR A 498 -21.99 12.38 8.15
CA THR A 498 -23.40 12.06 7.91
C THR A 498 -23.61 10.91 6.94
N SER A 499 -22.67 10.66 6.01
CA SER A 499 -22.75 9.49 5.14
C SER A 499 -22.52 8.21 5.92
N ASP A 500 -23.14 7.12 5.49
CA ASP A 500 -23.09 5.85 6.21
C ASP A 500 -21.65 5.33 6.41
N VAL A 501 -20.80 5.46 5.39
CA VAL A 501 -19.39 5.06 5.43
C VAL A 501 -18.58 5.95 6.36
N LEU A 502 -18.65 7.27 6.19
CA LEU A 502 -17.82 8.19 6.97
C LEU A 502 -18.28 8.26 8.43
N LYS A 503 -19.58 8.19 8.69
CA LYS A 503 -20.11 8.09 10.06
C LYS A 503 -19.61 6.83 10.77
N ALA A 504 -19.66 5.67 10.11
CA ALA A 504 -19.21 4.43 10.72
C ALA A 504 -17.70 4.44 11.02
N THR A 505 -16.90 4.97 10.09
CA THR A 505 -15.44 5.06 10.25
C THR A 505 -15.02 6.15 11.23
N GLU A 506 -15.67 7.32 11.25
CA GLU A 506 -15.46 8.39 12.24
C GLU A 506 -15.79 7.90 13.65
N THR A 507 -16.97 7.30 13.85
CA THR A 507 -17.35 6.72 15.16
C THR A 507 -16.32 5.69 15.62
N ALA A 508 -15.86 4.82 14.71
CA ALA A 508 -14.80 3.88 15.03
C ALA A 508 -13.48 4.60 15.34
N ALA A 509 -13.04 5.60 14.58
CA ALA A 509 -11.78 6.31 14.82
C ALA A 509 -11.77 7.01 16.19
N GLU A 510 -12.85 7.70 16.51
CA GLU A 510 -12.93 8.68 17.60
C GLU A 510 -13.44 8.11 18.93
N THR A 511 -13.87 6.85 18.96
CA THR A 511 -14.19 6.16 20.22
C THR A 511 -12.91 5.75 20.95
N ILE A 512 -12.83 6.02 22.26
CA ILE A 512 -11.73 5.47 23.10
C ILE A 512 -12.00 3.97 23.32
N LYS A 513 -11.06 3.11 22.92
CA LYS A 513 -11.24 1.64 22.94
C LYS A 513 -10.32 0.96 23.94
N LEU A 514 -10.90 0.15 24.82
CA LEU A 514 -10.22 -0.65 25.84
C LEU A 514 -9.08 0.09 26.55
N PRO A 515 -9.36 1.28 27.11
CA PRO A 515 -8.33 2.17 27.64
C PRO A 515 -7.53 1.49 28.75
N ARG A 516 -6.22 1.71 28.71
CA ARG A 516 -5.28 1.33 29.76
C ARG A 516 -4.49 2.56 30.18
N LEU A 517 -4.54 2.91 31.45
CA LEU A 517 -3.84 4.06 32.00
C LEU A 517 -2.53 3.63 32.64
N TYR A 518 -1.50 4.45 32.45
CA TYR A 518 -0.20 4.36 33.08
C TYR A 518 0.00 5.59 33.97
N ILE A 519 0.05 5.35 35.28
CA ILE A 519 0.23 6.38 36.30
C ILE A 519 1.57 6.11 37.00
N PRO A 520 2.59 6.99 36.90
CA PRO A 520 3.86 6.79 37.57
C PRO A 520 3.67 6.60 39.09
N ILE A 521 4.32 5.59 39.67
CA ILE A 521 4.27 5.32 41.10
C ILE A 521 5.07 6.40 41.84
N ARG A 522 4.44 7.05 42.83
CA ARG A 522 5.12 7.92 43.79
C ARG A 522 5.79 7.10 44.89
N ASP A 523 6.86 7.62 45.48
CA ASP A 523 7.61 6.90 46.52
C ASP A 523 6.72 6.43 47.68
N GLY A 524 6.65 5.11 47.88
CA GLY A 524 5.84 4.48 48.93
C GLY A 524 4.33 4.44 48.66
N GLU A 525 3.86 5.01 47.56
CA GLU A 525 2.45 4.94 47.15
C GLU A 525 2.11 3.60 46.49
N LYS A 526 0.95 3.08 46.85
CA LYS A 526 0.29 1.95 46.23
C LYS A 526 -1.15 2.33 45.93
N LEU A 527 -1.50 2.33 44.65
CA LEU A 527 -2.85 2.52 44.17
C LEU A 527 -3.53 1.16 43.93
N ILE A 528 -4.78 1.03 44.37
CA ILE A 528 -5.66 -0.12 44.12
C ILE A 528 -7.03 0.36 43.68
N ALA A 529 -7.83 -0.52 43.06
CA ALA A 529 -9.21 -0.22 42.72
C ALA A 529 -10.03 0.17 43.97
N ALA A 530 -10.74 1.30 43.93
CA ALA A 530 -11.64 1.69 45.01
C ALA A 530 -13.04 1.09 44.82
N ASP A 531 -13.42 0.85 43.57
CA ASP A 531 -14.68 0.31 43.08
C ASP A 531 -14.44 -0.63 41.88
N ASP A 532 -15.49 -1.27 41.41
CA ASP A 532 -15.48 -2.15 40.23
C ASP A 532 -15.28 -1.38 38.91
N LYS A 533 -15.56 -0.08 38.89
CA LYS A 533 -15.38 0.81 37.73
C LYS A 533 -13.92 0.96 37.31
N ALA A 534 -12.99 0.90 38.26
CA ALA A 534 -11.55 0.98 37.98
C ALA A 534 -10.96 -0.24 37.24
N GLY A 535 -11.77 -1.28 37.00
CA GLY A 535 -11.30 -2.49 36.31
C GLY A 535 -10.16 -3.19 37.05
N ILE A 536 -9.12 -3.60 36.32
CA ILE A 536 -7.95 -4.27 36.89
C ILE A 536 -6.85 -3.24 37.17
N VAL A 537 -6.47 -3.10 38.44
CA VAL A 537 -5.38 -2.21 38.87
C VAL A 537 -4.18 -3.04 39.35
N LYS A 538 -3.02 -2.82 38.74
CA LYS A 538 -1.76 -3.50 39.11
C LYS A 538 -0.57 -2.54 39.11
N SER A 539 0.50 -2.89 39.81
CA SER A 539 1.77 -2.14 39.79
C SER A 539 2.82 -2.93 39.01
N GLU A 540 3.45 -2.30 38.01
CA GLU A 540 4.45 -2.93 37.15
C GLU A 540 5.40 -1.87 36.57
N ASN A 541 6.70 -2.16 36.53
CA ASN A 541 7.73 -1.32 35.90
C ASN A 541 7.73 0.17 36.32
N GLY A 542 7.40 0.47 37.58
CA GLY A 542 7.34 1.84 38.09
C GLY A 542 6.02 2.57 37.82
N TYR A 543 5.01 1.89 37.28
CA TYR A 543 3.68 2.44 37.02
C TYR A 543 2.60 1.67 37.77
N THR A 544 1.57 2.39 38.21
CA THR A 544 0.23 1.81 38.40
C THR A 544 -0.44 1.75 37.04
N ILE A 545 -0.80 0.55 36.63
CA ILE A 545 -1.55 0.26 35.42
C ILE A 545 -3.02 0.06 35.80
N VAL A 546 -3.90 0.86 35.22
CA VAL A 546 -5.36 0.74 35.34
C VAL A 546 -5.89 0.23 34.01
N ASP A 547 -6.35 -1.02 33.96
CA ASP A 547 -6.89 -1.65 32.76
C ASP A 547 -8.43 -1.68 32.83
N LEU A 548 -9.07 -0.82 32.04
CA LEU A 548 -10.53 -0.64 32.03
C LEU A 548 -11.24 -1.62 31.07
N ALA A 549 -10.51 -2.59 30.48
CA ALA A 549 -11.11 -3.53 29.53
C ALA A 549 -12.23 -4.41 30.12
N SER A 550 -12.25 -4.58 31.45
CA SER A 550 -13.28 -5.34 32.16
C SER A 550 -14.39 -4.47 32.77
N SER A 551 -14.34 -3.14 32.61
CA SER A 551 -15.36 -2.23 33.14
C SER A 551 -16.30 -1.73 32.03
N ASP A 552 -17.30 -0.94 32.43
CA ASP A 552 -18.22 -0.30 31.48
C ASP A 552 -17.50 0.72 30.57
N ALA A 553 -16.28 1.16 30.93
CA ALA A 553 -15.42 2.03 30.11
C ALA A 553 -14.66 1.31 28.98
N ARG A 554 -15.02 0.07 28.65
CA ARG A 554 -14.41 -0.64 27.52
C ARG A 554 -14.52 0.12 26.19
N LEU A 555 -15.52 1.00 26.07
CA LEU A 555 -15.70 1.97 25.00
C LEU A 555 -16.16 3.29 25.64
N ILE A 556 -15.57 4.42 25.24
CA ILE A 556 -16.06 5.76 25.62
C ILE A 556 -16.26 6.53 24.33
N SER A 557 -17.52 6.68 23.93
CA SER A 557 -17.91 7.28 22.64
C SER A 557 -17.68 8.79 22.64
N GLN A 558 -17.77 9.42 21.48
CA GLN A 558 -17.68 10.88 21.32
C GLN A 558 -18.63 11.59 22.29
N GLY A 559 -18.11 12.55 23.07
CA GLY A 559 -18.87 13.31 24.07
C GLY A 559 -19.16 12.56 25.38
N GLU A 560 -18.87 11.26 25.49
CA GLU A 560 -19.12 10.50 26.72
C GLU A 560 -17.98 10.70 27.74
N SER A 561 -18.34 10.54 29.02
CA SER A 561 -17.36 10.54 30.11
C SER A 561 -17.49 9.31 30.98
N TYR A 562 -16.39 8.93 31.61
CA TYR A 562 -16.35 7.82 32.56
C TYR A 562 -15.56 8.18 33.80
N THR A 563 -16.16 7.97 34.96
CA THR A 563 -15.56 8.26 36.28
C THR A 563 -15.38 6.98 37.09
N PHE A 564 -14.18 6.80 37.64
CA PHE A 564 -13.83 5.70 38.55
C PHE A 564 -12.91 6.20 39.68
N ARG A 565 -12.74 5.39 40.72
CA ARG A 565 -11.91 5.76 41.88
C ARG A 565 -10.77 4.77 42.12
N LEU A 566 -9.62 5.32 42.53
CA LEU A 566 -8.47 4.58 43.04
C LEU A 566 -8.26 4.88 44.52
N LYS A 567 -7.98 3.87 45.33
CA LYS A 567 -7.54 4.03 46.73
C LYS A 567 -6.02 4.10 46.79
N SER A 568 -5.51 5.03 47.59
CA SER A 568 -4.10 5.16 47.93
C SER A 568 -3.86 4.76 49.39
N ASN A 569 -2.68 4.17 49.64
CA ASN A 569 -2.19 3.91 51.00
C ASN A 569 -1.52 5.14 51.65
N VAL A 570 -1.32 6.23 50.91
CA VAL A 570 -0.75 7.49 51.39
C VAL A 570 -1.70 8.64 51.12
N THR A 571 -1.49 9.79 51.75
CA THR A 571 -2.28 11.00 51.46
C THR A 571 -2.10 11.41 49.99
N PRO A 572 -3.19 11.71 49.25
CA PRO A 572 -3.10 11.99 47.83
C PRO A 572 -2.56 13.42 47.65
N THR A 573 -1.57 13.58 46.79
CA THR A 573 -1.18 14.88 46.22
C THR A 573 -1.55 14.88 44.74
N ASP A 574 -1.22 15.94 44.00
CA ASP A 574 -1.45 15.93 42.57
C ASP A 574 -0.72 14.75 41.89
N LEU A 575 -1.37 14.09 40.93
CA LEU A 575 -0.70 13.06 40.13
C LEU A 575 0.26 13.75 39.15
N LYS A 576 1.42 13.16 38.88
CA LYS A 576 2.39 13.76 37.95
C LYS A 576 1.87 13.77 36.52
N THR A 577 1.67 12.58 35.97
CA THR A 577 1.17 12.39 34.61
C THR A 577 0.27 11.18 34.55
N VAL A 578 -0.66 11.15 33.59
CA VAL A 578 -1.36 9.94 33.20
C VAL A 578 -1.27 9.77 31.69
N THR A 579 -0.77 8.61 31.27
CA THR A 579 -0.74 8.22 29.85
C THR A 579 -1.81 7.19 29.59
N LEU A 580 -2.58 7.35 28.52
CA LEU A 580 -3.62 6.43 28.07
C LEU A 580 -3.15 5.67 26.84
N ALA A 581 -3.26 4.35 26.87
CA ALA A 581 -3.08 3.47 25.72
C ALA A 581 -4.43 2.85 25.31
N GLN A 582 -4.60 2.60 24.01
CA GLN A 582 -5.80 1.94 23.47
C GLN A 582 -5.45 0.59 22.84
N ARG A 583 -6.43 -0.31 22.81
CA ARG A 583 -6.31 -1.65 22.20
C ARG A 583 -7.59 -2.03 21.46
N MET A 584 -7.47 -2.91 20.48
CA MET A 584 -8.63 -3.48 19.79
C MET A 584 -9.20 -4.70 20.51
N THR A 585 -8.37 -5.48 21.19
CA THR A 585 -8.78 -6.63 22.00
C THR A 585 -8.16 -6.52 23.40
N SER A 586 -8.79 -7.14 24.41
CA SER A 586 -8.32 -7.00 25.81
C SER A 586 -6.88 -7.51 26.03
N SER A 587 -6.45 -8.47 25.22
CA SER A 587 -5.10 -9.05 25.22
C SER A 587 -4.22 -8.60 24.04
N GLY A 588 -4.75 -7.75 23.15
CA GLY A 588 -4.06 -7.28 21.95
C GLY A 588 -2.94 -6.30 22.27
N GLN A 589 -2.14 -5.99 21.24
CA GLN A 589 -1.09 -4.99 21.35
C GLN A 589 -1.69 -3.58 21.50
N GLU A 590 -0.96 -2.69 22.16
CA GLU A 590 -1.33 -1.28 22.24
C GLU A 590 -1.13 -0.62 20.88
N LEU A 591 -2.14 0.14 20.44
CA LEU A 591 -2.09 0.85 19.17
C LEU A 591 -1.20 2.09 19.23
N GLY A 592 -1.04 2.66 20.42
CA GLY A 592 -0.31 3.89 20.70
C GLY A 592 -0.55 4.35 22.14
N GLN A 593 0.19 5.37 22.57
CA GLN A 593 0.10 5.97 23.90
C GLN A 593 -0.01 7.50 23.78
N GLN A 594 -0.95 8.08 24.53
CA GLN A 594 -1.24 9.51 24.57
C GLN A 594 -1.11 10.03 26.00
N LEU A 595 -0.39 11.14 26.22
CA LEU A 595 -0.44 11.86 27.49
C LEU A 595 -1.79 12.55 27.63
N VAL A 596 -2.58 12.19 28.64
CA VAL A 596 -3.97 12.69 28.82
C VAL A 596 -4.14 13.53 30.09
N TYR A 597 -3.13 13.55 30.97
CA TYR A 597 -3.12 14.37 32.16
C TYR A 597 -1.69 14.73 32.55
N GLU A 598 -1.49 15.98 32.96
CA GLU A 598 -0.28 16.48 33.60
C GLU A 598 -0.71 17.34 34.79
N GLY A 599 -0.21 16.99 35.98
CA GLY A 599 -0.52 17.70 37.21
C GLY A 599 0.18 19.06 37.28
N THR A 600 -0.25 19.87 38.25
CA THR A 600 0.29 21.20 38.56
C THR A 600 1.62 21.17 39.31
N GLU A 601 2.06 20.01 39.80
CA GLU A 601 3.47 19.80 40.14
C GLU A 601 4.29 19.72 38.85
N VAL A 602 4.74 20.89 38.38
CA VAL A 602 5.87 20.96 37.45
C VAL A 602 7.02 20.21 38.14
N PRO A 603 7.49 19.07 37.62
CA PRO A 603 8.67 18.44 38.20
C PRO A 603 9.78 19.49 38.18
N PRO A 604 10.71 19.51 39.16
CA PRO A 604 11.96 20.21 38.89
C PRO A 604 12.44 19.64 37.56
N LYS A 605 12.61 20.49 36.54
CA LYS A 605 13.29 20.10 35.30
C LYS A 605 14.56 19.42 35.79
N VAL A 606 14.60 18.09 35.74
CA VAL A 606 15.86 17.39 35.89
C VAL A 606 16.53 17.75 34.60
N GLU A 607 17.34 18.80 34.64
CA GLU A 607 18.19 19.11 33.51
C GLU A 607 18.95 17.84 33.22
N ASP A 608 18.75 17.32 32.02
CA ASP A 608 19.59 16.27 31.54
C ASP A 608 21.01 16.85 31.50
N ILE A 609 21.84 16.41 32.45
CA ILE A 609 23.25 16.81 32.59
C ILE A 609 24.18 15.67 32.18
N ALA A 610 23.61 14.52 31.81
CA ALA A 610 24.36 13.36 31.39
C ALA A 610 24.68 13.51 29.91
N ALA A 611 25.97 13.46 29.57
CA ALA A 611 26.37 13.49 28.18
C ALA A 611 26.11 12.13 27.50
N PRO A 612 25.76 12.12 26.21
CA PRO A 612 25.70 10.90 25.43
C PRO A 612 27.00 10.11 25.50
N SER A 613 26.88 8.78 25.41
CA SER A 613 28.06 7.91 25.28
C SER A 613 28.90 8.28 24.06
N VAL A 614 30.23 8.14 24.18
CA VAL A 614 31.19 8.49 23.13
C VAL A 614 30.93 7.65 21.87
N PRO A 615 30.79 8.28 20.67
CA PRO A 615 30.72 7.54 19.42
C PRO A 615 31.91 6.61 19.26
N SER A 616 31.64 5.32 19.05
CA SER A 616 32.68 4.29 18.90
C SER A 616 32.82 3.84 17.45
N ASN A 617 33.92 3.16 17.12
CA ASN A 617 34.16 2.58 15.79
C ASN A 617 34.05 3.60 14.64
N LEU A 618 34.52 4.84 14.87
CA LEU A 618 34.70 5.80 13.78
C LEU A 618 35.69 5.21 12.78
N ARG A 619 35.30 5.18 11.51
CA ARG A 619 36.12 4.68 10.39
C ARG A 619 35.84 5.43 9.10
N VAL A 620 36.85 5.53 8.27
CA VAL A 620 36.74 5.98 6.88
C VAL A 620 36.30 4.78 6.05
N THR A 621 35.14 4.86 5.40
CA THR A 621 34.61 3.76 4.56
C THR A 621 34.91 3.96 3.08
N LYS A 622 35.18 5.20 2.64
CA LYS A 622 35.55 5.51 1.25
C LYS A 622 36.33 6.82 1.18
N VAL A 623 37.36 6.86 0.33
CA VAL A 623 38.07 8.09 -0.04
C VAL A 623 38.11 8.18 -1.57
N THR A 624 37.70 9.33 -2.11
CA THR A 624 37.83 9.71 -3.53
C THR A 624 38.65 10.99 -3.63
N GLY A 625 38.99 11.41 -4.86
CA GLY A 625 39.72 12.67 -5.06
C GLY A 625 38.96 13.92 -4.58
N ASP A 626 37.66 13.81 -4.37
CA ASP A 626 36.73 14.88 -4.03
C ASP A 626 35.91 14.62 -2.74
N GLY A 627 36.19 13.55 -1.99
CA GLY A 627 35.45 13.29 -0.76
C GLY A 627 35.93 12.17 0.14
N VAL A 628 35.50 12.25 1.41
CA VAL A 628 35.75 11.24 2.45
C VAL A 628 34.42 10.85 3.09
N VAL A 629 34.11 9.55 3.10
CA VAL A 629 32.91 9.00 3.76
C VAL A 629 33.29 8.40 5.11
N LEU A 630 32.64 8.88 6.16
CA LEU A 630 32.82 8.47 7.54
C LEU A 630 31.61 7.69 8.04
N ASN A 631 31.84 6.67 8.85
CA ASN A 631 30.81 5.92 9.58
C ASN A 631 31.27 5.63 11.01
N TRP A 632 30.34 5.62 11.96
CA TRP A 632 30.59 5.25 13.36
C TRP A 632 29.40 4.46 13.94
N SER A 633 29.56 3.94 15.15
CA SER A 633 28.49 3.30 15.91
C SER A 633 27.61 4.34 16.60
N VAL A 634 26.31 4.06 16.72
CA VAL A 634 25.37 4.94 17.40
C VAL A 634 25.71 5.10 18.88
N SER A 635 25.56 6.32 19.38
CA SER A 635 25.61 6.65 20.81
C SER A 635 24.26 6.39 21.48
N LYS A 636 24.30 6.14 22.78
CA LYS A 636 23.15 6.05 23.69
C LYS A 636 23.21 7.16 24.74
N ASP A 637 22.04 7.54 25.23
CA ASP A 637 21.83 8.55 26.25
C ASP A 637 20.58 8.18 27.10
N ASN A 638 20.47 8.70 28.33
CA ASN A 638 19.34 8.44 29.24
C ASN A 638 18.03 9.10 28.79
N VAL A 639 18.08 10.21 28.04
CA VAL A 639 16.90 10.85 27.44
C VAL A 639 16.91 10.61 25.93
N GLY A 640 18.02 10.86 25.26
CA GLY A 640 18.15 10.59 23.82
C GLY A 640 19.24 11.39 23.13
N VAL A 641 19.88 10.77 22.13
CA VAL A 641 20.91 11.43 21.32
C VAL A 641 20.25 12.24 20.19
N THR A 642 20.51 13.54 20.15
CA THR A 642 19.99 14.44 19.11
C THR A 642 20.83 14.42 17.85
N GLY A 643 22.15 14.26 17.96
CA GLY A 643 23.02 14.16 16.79
C GLY A 643 24.50 14.05 17.11
N TYR A 644 25.31 14.33 16.10
CA TYR A 644 26.76 14.20 16.12
C TYR A 644 27.41 15.44 15.50
N LYS A 645 28.45 15.95 16.16
CA LYS A 645 29.35 16.98 15.66
C LYS A 645 30.56 16.32 15.02
N VAL A 646 30.80 16.63 13.75
CA VAL A 646 31.92 16.12 12.96
C VAL A 646 33.04 17.14 12.96
N TYR A 647 34.22 16.73 13.42
CA TYR A 647 35.41 17.55 13.45
C TYR A 647 36.40 17.08 12.39
N ARG A 648 36.96 18.02 11.63
CA ARG A 648 38.11 17.84 10.74
C ARG A 648 39.25 18.72 11.21
N ASP A 649 40.39 18.12 11.52
CA ASP A 649 41.56 18.79 12.10
C ASP A 649 41.19 19.67 13.30
N SER A 650 40.40 19.09 14.20
CA SER A 650 39.86 19.72 15.40
C SER A 650 38.90 20.90 15.17
N LYS A 651 38.56 21.23 13.91
CA LYS A 651 37.53 22.21 13.58
C LYS A 651 36.21 21.51 13.26
N GLU A 652 35.12 21.96 13.86
CA GLU A 652 33.78 21.47 13.53
C GLU A 652 33.44 21.82 12.08
N ILE A 653 33.03 20.84 11.28
CA ILE A 653 32.67 21.02 9.87
C ILE A 653 31.21 20.64 9.56
N ALA A 654 30.55 19.89 10.43
CA ALA A 654 29.15 19.52 10.27
C ALA A 654 28.49 19.07 11.58
N MET A 655 27.17 19.21 11.60
CA MET A 655 26.28 18.51 12.54
C MET A 655 25.37 17.57 11.74
N VAL A 656 25.25 16.32 12.18
CA VAL A 656 24.45 15.28 11.53
C VAL A 656 23.64 14.49 12.53
N THR A 657 22.47 13.99 12.14
CA THR A 657 21.61 13.17 13.02
C THR A 657 21.83 11.67 12.83
N LYS A 658 22.46 11.26 11.71
CA LYS A 658 22.79 9.86 11.40
C LYS A 658 24.26 9.58 11.72
N PRO A 659 24.65 8.32 12.02
CA PRO A 659 26.03 7.97 12.37
C PRO A 659 26.96 7.85 11.14
N THR A 660 26.79 8.75 10.16
CA THR A 660 27.56 8.82 8.93
C THR A 660 27.65 10.25 8.42
N TYR A 661 28.75 10.59 7.76
CA TYR A 661 28.94 11.89 7.11
C TYR A 661 29.85 11.75 5.88
N THR A 662 29.56 12.52 4.82
CA THR A 662 30.43 12.64 3.65
C THR A 662 30.99 14.04 3.58
N ASP A 663 32.30 14.17 3.81
CA ASP A 663 33.04 15.41 3.66
C ASP A 663 33.44 15.60 2.20
N LYS A 664 32.85 16.59 1.51
CA LYS A 664 33.15 16.94 0.11
C LYS A 664 34.13 18.11 -0.03
N ASN A 665 34.51 18.75 1.08
CA ASN A 665 35.31 19.98 1.07
C ASN A 665 36.80 19.67 1.30
N VAL A 666 37.33 18.67 0.58
CA VAL A 666 38.68 18.13 0.76
C VAL A 666 39.55 18.40 -0.47
N THR A 667 40.85 18.60 -0.27
CA THR A 667 41.79 18.92 -1.36
C THR A 667 42.63 17.69 -1.74
N PRO A 668 42.73 17.33 -3.03
CA PRO A 668 43.61 16.26 -3.50
C PRO A 668 45.06 16.44 -3.01
N GLY A 669 45.65 15.40 -2.45
CA GLY A 669 47.02 15.41 -1.92
C GLY A 669 47.12 15.72 -0.43
N GLU A 670 46.11 16.34 0.17
CA GLU A 670 46.07 16.65 1.59
C GLU A 670 45.69 15.45 2.46
N SER A 671 46.00 15.53 3.76
CA SER A 671 45.58 14.54 4.76
C SER A 671 44.78 15.22 5.86
N TYR A 672 43.63 14.63 6.19
CA TYR A 672 42.70 15.17 7.17
C TYR A 672 42.50 14.19 8.32
N SER A 673 42.40 14.69 9.55
CA SER A 673 42.04 13.92 10.73
C SER A 673 40.61 14.18 11.16
N TYR A 674 39.88 13.14 11.57
CA TYR A 674 38.47 13.23 11.95
C TYR A 674 38.21 12.66 13.35
N THR A 675 37.37 13.37 14.12
CA THR A 675 36.74 12.89 15.37
C THR A 675 35.27 13.28 15.39
N ILE A 676 34.47 12.54 16.16
CA ILE A 676 33.02 12.77 16.32
C ILE A 676 32.68 12.93 17.79
N LYS A 677 31.77 13.85 18.11
CA LYS A 677 31.11 13.94 19.43
C LYS A 677 29.61 13.78 19.26
N ALA A 678 28.95 13.04 20.14
CA ALA A 678 27.49 12.99 20.20
C ALA A 678 26.97 14.14 21.08
N PHE A 679 25.75 14.62 20.81
CA PHE A 679 25.07 15.61 21.64
C PHE A 679 23.58 15.30 21.77
N ASP A 680 22.97 15.75 22.87
CA ASP A 680 21.54 15.62 23.17
C ASP A 680 20.78 16.97 23.05
N ALA A 681 19.50 16.96 23.38
CA ALA A 681 18.62 18.12 23.26
C ALA A 681 18.84 19.15 24.39
N ALA A 682 19.43 18.71 25.52
CA ALA A 682 19.80 19.59 26.63
C ALA A 682 21.15 20.29 26.40
N GLY A 683 21.91 19.87 25.40
CA GLY A 683 23.17 20.45 24.98
C GLY A 683 24.40 19.78 25.61
N ASN A 684 24.26 18.63 26.27
CA ASN A 684 25.42 17.88 26.73
C ASN A 684 26.14 17.25 25.53
N ILE A 685 27.46 17.16 25.62
CA ILE A 685 28.31 16.70 24.51
C ILE A 685 29.27 15.63 25.03
N SER A 686 29.35 14.52 24.30
CA SER A 686 30.29 13.43 24.61
C SER A 686 31.76 13.88 24.49
N ALA A 687 32.68 13.08 25.04
CA ALA A 687 34.08 13.17 24.64
C ALA A 687 34.28 12.80 23.15
N ASP A 688 35.45 13.10 22.60
CA ASP A 688 35.83 12.73 21.23
C ASP A 688 35.85 11.21 21.04
N SER A 689 35.34 10.75 19.90
CA SER A 689 35.54 9.38 19.42
C SER A 689 37.02 9.02 19.23
N ASN A 690 37.29 7.77 18.84
CA ASN A 690 38.58 7.44 18.24
C ASN A 690 38.86 8.35 17.02
N LYS A 691 40.13 8.73 16.83
CA LYS A 691 40.56 9.56 15.70
C LYS A 691 40.86 8.68 14.48
N VAL A 692 40.46 9.13 13.29
CA VAL A 692 40.82 8.50 12.00
C VAL A 692 41.45 9.53 11.06
N THR A 693 42.28 9.08 10.14
CA THR A 693 42.95 9.94 9.15
C THR A 693 42.63 9.46 7.74
N ALA A 694 42.36 10.39 6.83
CA ALA A 694 42.16 10.11 5.40
C ALA A 694 43.16 10.95 4.58
N LYS A 695 43.90 10.29 3.68
CA LYS A 695 44.77 10.94 2.69
C LYS A 695 44.04 10.98 1.35
N ILE A 696 43.84 12.18 0.81
CA ILE A 696 43.09 12.36 -0.43
C ILE A 696 44.00 12.05 -1.62
N PRO A 697 43.62 11.13 -2.52
CA PRO A 697 44.42 10.82 -3.70
C PRO A 697 44.49 12.04 -4.62
N VAL A 698 45.68 12.37 -5.11
CA VAL A 698 45.86 13.37 -6.18
C VAL A 698 45.21 12.86 -7.46
N SER A 699 44.34 13.66 -8.07
CA SER A 699 43.77 13.33 -9.39
C SER A 699 44.90 13.40 -10.44
N THR A 700 45.45 12.25 -10.83
CA THR A 700 46.31 12.16 -12.01
C THR A 700 45.44 11.97 -13.24
N THR A 701 44.86 13.05 -13.76
CA THR A 701 44.45 13.04 -15.16
C THR A 701 45.72 13.15 -16.01
N PRO A 702 46.03 12.22 -16.93
CA PRO A 702 47.17 12.38 -17.82
C PRO A 702 46.94 13.60 -18.70
N ASN A 703 47.72 14.65 -18.46
CA ASN A 703 47.76 15.80 -19.33
C ASN A 703 48.39 15.33 -20.65
N LYS A 704 47.63 15.24 -21.74
CA LYS A 704 48.18 15.12 -23.10
C LYS A 704 48.91 16.43 -23.41
N GLY A 705 50.16 16.49 -22.96
CA GLY A 705 51.11 17.53 -23.30
C GLY A 705 51.38 17.52 -24.80
N ILE A 706 51.23 18.71 -25.36
CA ILE A 706 51.59 19.12 -26.71
C ILE A 706 53.10 18.90 -26.88
N ASP A 707 53.50 18.02 -27.80
CA ASP A 707 54.85 18.02 -28.34
C ASP A 707 54.83 18.35 -29.84
N LYS A 708 55.75 19.24 -30.19
CA LYS A 708 55.93 19.91 -31.47
C LYS A 708 56.39 18.93 -32.55
N ALA A 709 55.87 19.13 -33.77
CA ALA A 709 56.46 18.62 -35.01
C ALA A 709 57.87 19.25 -35.25
N PRO A 710 58.76 18.62 -36.04
CA PRO A 710 58.64 18.71 -37.51
C PRO A 710 59.14 17.48 -38.31
N VAL A 711 58.60 17.27 -39.52
CA VAL A 711 59.25 17.40 -40.85
C VAL A 711 58.39 16.71 -41.93
N ALA A 712 58.42 17.31 -43.12
CA ALA A 712 57.54 17.25 -44.28
C ALA A 712 57.31 15.89 -45.02
N ASN A 713 56.06 15.71 -45.47
CA ASN A 713 55.52 15.40 -46.83
C ASN A 713 56.41 14.74 -47.92
N PRO A 714 55.84 14.03 -48.94
CA PRO A 714 54.45 14.14 -49.44
C PRO A 714 53.70 12.86 -49.91
N VAL A 715 52.36 13.00 -50.00
CA VAL A 715 51.39 12.49 -51.02
C VAL A 715 51.16 10.97 -51.14
N VAL A 716 49.89 10.53 -51.02
CA VAL A 716 48.98 10.05 -52.11
C VAL A 716 47.53 9.98 -51.58
N GLN A 717 46.60 10.46 -52.43
CA GLN A 717 45.14 10.26 -52.58
C GLN A 717 44.58 8.89 -52.11
N THR A 718 43.29 8.60 -51.90
CA THR A 718 41.97 9.23 -52.10
C THR A 718 40.97 8.35 -51.33
N ASP A 719 39.93 8.96 -50.78
CA ASP A 719 38.50 8.69 -51.06
C ASP A 719 37.59 8.77 -49.83
N THR A 720 36.69 9.74 -49.94
CA THR A 720 35.56 10.06 -49.09
C THR A 720 34.32 9.34 -49.59
N LYS A 721 33.52 8.74 -48.69
CA LYS A 721 32.06 8.64 -48.87
C LYS A 721 31.32 8.81 -47.55
N THR A 722 30.65 9.95 -47.45
CA THR A 722 29.45 10.25 -46.66
C THR A 722 28.25 9.43 -47.18
N PRO A 723 27.23 9.11 -46.35
CA PRO A 723 25.91 8.75 -46.84
C PRO A 723 24.99 9.98 -46.91
N GLU A 724 24.41 10.20 -48.09
CA GLU A 724 23.34 11.17 -48.34
C GLU A 724 22.01 10.75 -47.70
N LYS A 725 21.32 11.74 -47.14
CA LYS A 725 19.86 11.78 -47.02
C LYS A 725 19.30 12.27 -48.36
N THR A 726 18.36 11.54 -48.94
CA THR A 726 17.19 12.08 -49.68
C THR A 726 16.33 10.92 -50.19
N GLY A 727 15.00 11.07 -50.18
CA GLY A 727 14.13 10.33 -51.09
C GLY A 727 12.80 9.83 -50.53
N ASN A 728 11.83 10.75 -50.43
CA ASN A 728 10.41 10.63 -50.75
C ASN A 728 9.63 9.30 -50.58
N LEU A 729 8.51 9.48 -49.88
CA LEU A 729 7.24 8.75 -49.92
C LEU A 729 6.81 8.28 -51.32
N PRO A 730 6.06 7.16 -51.37
CA PRO A 730 4.90 7.06 -52.23
C PRO A 730 3.61 6.81 -51.43
N GLN A 731 2.59 7.64 -51.68
CA GLN A 731 1.19 7.30 -51.52
C GLN A 731 0.69 6.59 -52.77
N THR A 732 -0.11 5.54 -52.56
CA THR A 732 -1.20 4.90 -53.35
C THR A 732 -1.11 3.39 -53.01
N GLY A 733 -2.06 2.79 -52.32
CA GLY A 733 -3.46 2.66 -52.72
C GLY A 733 -3.61 1.35 -53.48
N ASP A 734 -3.95 0.27 -52.77
CA ASP A 734 -4.98 -0.71 -53.15
C ASP A 734 -5.01 -1.95 -52.22
N ALA A 735 -6.23 -2.27 -51.79
CA ALA A 735 -6.79 -3.56 -51.39
C ALA A 735 -6.07 -4.42 -50.32
N PHE A 736 -6.44 -4.20 -49.06
CA PHE A 736 -6.35 -5.20 -47.99
C PHE A 736 -7.73 -5.80 -47.73
N PRO A 737 -7.87 -7.13 -47.53
CA PRO A 737 -9.15 -7.71 -47.18
C PRO A 737 -9.54 -7.31 -45.75
N LEU A 738 -10.65 -6.58 -45.63
CA LEU A 738 -11.37 -6.43 -44.36
C LEU A 738 -11.84 -7.81 -43.91
N GLY A 739 -11.37 -8.25 -42.74
CA GLY A 739 -11.80 -9.50 -42.14
C GLY A 739 -11.23 -9.73 -40.75
N LEU A 740 -11.51 -8.82 -39.80
CA LEU A 740 -11.74 -9.14 -38.38
C LEU A 740 -12.09 -7.85 -37.61
N VAL A 741 -13.35 -7.44 -37.68
CA VAL A 741 -13.99 -6.54 -36.71
C VAL A 741 -15.42 -7.08 -36.55
N LEU A 742 -15.87 -7.20 -35.29
CA LEU A 742 -17.10 -7.84 -34.79
C LEU A 742 -17.06 -9.36 -34.59
N LEU A 743 -16.63 -9.76 -33.39
CA LEU A 743 -17.19 -10.91 -32.66
C LEU A 743 -17.07 -10.63 -31.16
N GLY A 744 -18.01 -9.83 -30.68
CA GLY A 744 -18.16 -9.44 -29.27
C GLY A 744 -19.50 -8.75 -29.03
N SER A 745 -20.54 -9.14 -29.77
CA SER A 745 -21.95 -8.76 -29.55
C SER A 745 -22.78 -9.36 -30.69
N MET A 746 -23.87 -10.05 -30.32
CA MET A 746 -24.88 -10.72 -31.16
C MET A 746 -24.69 -12.23 -31.41
N LEU A 747 -25.34 -13.02 -30.56
CA LEU A 747 -26.27 -14.07 -30.98
C LEU A 747 -27.17 -14.46 -29.79
N ALA A 748 -28.19 -13.62 -29.52
CA ALA A 748 -29.44 -14.06 -28.92
C ALA A 748 -30.52 -13.97 -30.01
N GLY A 749 -31.22 -15.08 -30.23
CA GLY A 749 -32.07 -15.30 -31.39
C GLY A 749 -33.33 -14.44 -31.45
N THR A 750 -33.66 -14.06 -32.67
CA THR A 750 -35.01 -14.03 -33.27
C THR A 750 -36.20 -13.70 -32.36
N THR A 751 -36.75 -12.50 -32.53
CA THR A 751 -38.21 -12.29 -32.46
C THR A 751 -38.66 -11.41 -33.62
N VAL A 752 -39.61 -11.95 -34.38
CA VAL A 752 -40.29 -11.35 -35.52
C VAL A 752 -41.10 -10.14 -35.05
N VAL A 753 -40.83 -8.96 -35.59
CA VAL A 753 -41.69 -7.78 -35.41
C VAL A 753 -42.72 -7.73 -36.54
N TYR A 754 -43.97 -7.97 -36.18
CA TYR A 754 -45.13 -7.65 -37.01
C TYR A 754 -45.33 -6.12 -36.99
N LEU A 755 -45.27 -5.51 -38.17
CA LEU A 755 -45.72 -4.15 -38.43
C LEU A 755 -47.20 -3.99 -38.05
N ARG A 756 -47.54 -2.95 -37.29
CA ARG A 756 -48.77 -2.18 -37.56
C ARG A 756 -48.71 -0.75 -37.00
N SER A 757 -48.97 0.16 -37.93
CA SER A 757 -49.19 1.59 -37.82
C SER A 757 -50.27 2.01 -36.82
N ARG A 758 -49.99 2.99 -35.96
CA ARG A 758 -50.43 4.39 -36.05
C ARG A 758 -49.83 5.21 -34.92
#